data_AF-A0A944MNN4-F1
#
_entry.id   AF-A0A944MNN4-F1
#
_cell.length_a   1.000
_cell.length_b   1.000
_cell.length_c   1.000
_cell.angle_alpha   90.00
_cell.angle_beta   90.00
_cell.angle_gamma   90.00
#
_symmetry.space_group_name_H-M   'P 1'
#
loop_
_entity.id
_entity.type
_entity.pdbx_description
1 polymer ?
#
loop_
_entity_poly.entity_id
_entity_poly.type
_entity_poly.pdbx_seq_one_letter_code
_entity_poly.pdbx_strand_id
1 'polypeptide(L)'
;MSKSIFKKILLMLAILFSNNCLAHESDVIYDDSQILEFHITFAIDDWYSTLWQNYLEGFESGEQEYTSATFTFNGENYENVGVRIKGYTSTMHPNRKKPFKIKFNEFNENQEFYGVDKINLNNAFADPTFLREKILYDSFNHFIPSSRSNFVKLFVNDEYIGLYINIEQVNMKFIEKNFGTNEDGNLFKGDPYGDLVWNGPFQADYYENYELKTNENTNDWSDLLNFIHILNNLENYQNLLENSFHIQNYLFFQTINNFFANLDSYFGNARNYYLYHRDESDKFIHLPWDFNFAFGTLRLDLTEPEDLYNLDMFWEYSLSRPLYEKTIGSNGIEDYKNIYLTTYIELLETILNEECLFEKIDNYANLIRPAVYADSLKMFTNEEFETNLETEISNGMFNMLGLKTFIQNRLSSVESQLQNYAVENYVSGIYLNEIMADNQFTIADENGEYSDWIEIYNANEFSVNLAGLFLSDDTRYPDKWQFPNVTIESHDFLIIWASGDDDDGNLHSNFSLSQNGEFVGLFNKNGVVAIDSLHYPQLGADVSYGRNPDGSTTLQQLEISTPNASNNNILLGDVDGNGEIQAFDASLTIQYSIGLINLAEWQKTAGDVDDNGMMQAFDASLILQYVIGFIDEF
;
A
#
# COMPACT_ATOMS: atom_id res chain seq x y z
N MET A 1 -4.36 35.20 9.10
CA MET A 1 -3.00 34.71 9.45
C MET A 1 -2.67 33.57 8.50
N SER A 2 -1.48 33.55 7.89
CA SER A 2 -1.25 32.95 6.55
C SER A 2 -1.09 31.43 6.53
N LYS A 3 -1.38 30.84 5.35
CA LYS A 3 -1.12 29.46 4.85
C LYS A 3 0.33 28.93 5.04
N SER A 4 1.18 29.64 5.80
CA SER A 4 2.58 29.33 6.05
C SER A 4 2.82 28.49 7.31
N ILE A 5 1.82 28.35 8.19
CA ILE A 5 1.97 27.59 9.46
C ILE A 5 1.62 26.10 9.26
N PHE A 6 0.67 25.80 8.36
CA PHE A 6 0.26 24.42 8.05
C PHE A 6 1.36 23.58 7.37
N LYS A 7 2.21 24.20 6.52
CA LYS A 7 3.39 23.52 5.93
C LYS A 7 4.53 23.25 6.92
N LYS A 8 4.54 23.88 8.09
CA LYS A 8 5.61 23.68 9.09
C LYS A 8 5.31 22.57 10.09
N ILE A 9 4.05 22.21 10.28
CA ILE A 9 3.66 21.14 11.21
C ILE A 9 3.78 19.77 10.54
N LEU A 10 3.44 19.65 9.24
CA LEU A 10 3.71 18.43 8.47
C LEU A 10 5.22 18.12 8.33
N LEU A 11 6.06 19.17 8.25
CA LEU A 11 7.52 19.01 8.13
C LEU A 11 8.23 18.74 9.49
N MET A 12 7.55 18.96 10.62
CA MET A 12 8.08 18.66 11.96
C MET A 12 7.63 17.29 12.50
N LEU A 13 6.51 16.75 12.01
CA LEU A 13 6.08 15.38 12.30
C LEU A 13 6.79 14.32 11.43
N ALA A 14 7.34 14.72 10.27
CA ALA A 14 8.20 13.86 9.45
C ALA A 14 9.62 13.61 10.03
N ILE A 15 9.98 14.22 11.17
CA ILE A 15 11.33 14.12 11.77
C ILE A 15 11.36 13.32 13.08
N LEU A 16 10.23 12.79 13.58
CA LEU A 16 10.20 12.09 14.87
C LEU A 16 9.68 10.64 14.86
N PHE A 17 9.42 10.05 13.69
CA PHE A 17 9.38 8.59 13.52
C PHE A 17 10.64 8.10 12.83
N SER A 18 11.82 8.39 13.39
CA SER A 18 12.94 7.49 13.22
C SER A 18 12.74 6.32 14.19
N ASN A 19 11.77 5.45 13.88
CA ASN A 19 11.97 4.06 14.24
C ASN A 19 13.30 3.68 13.59
N ASN A 20 14.30 3.35 14.41
CA ASN A 20 15.50 2.70 13.91
C ASN A 20 15.10 1.30 13.41
N CYS A 21 14.34 1.23 12.32
CA CYS A 21 14.59 0.21 11.32
C CYS A 21 16.03 0.52 10.90
N LEU A 22 16.97 -0.31 11.33
CA LEU A 22 18.35 -0.15 10.88
C LEU A 22 18.29 -0.17 9.36
N ALA A 23 18.63 0.96 8.72
CA ALA A 23 18.68 1.06 7.27
C ALA A 23 19.47 -0.14 6.76
N HIS A 24 18.87 -0.93 5.86
CA HIS A 24 19.58 -2.04 5.26
C HIS A 24 20.73 -1.43 4.45
N GLU A 25 21.92 -2.02 4.50
CA GLU A 25 23.10 -1.41 3.85
C GLU A 25 22.87 -1.10 2.37
N SER A 26 22.06 -1.91 1.68
CA SER A 26 21.66 -1.70 0.29
C SER A 26 20.72 -0.50 0.05
N ASP A 27 20.13 0.12 1.06
CA ASP A 27 19.22 1.26 0.87
C ASP A 27 19.91 2.41 0.14
N VAL A 28 21.22 2.57 0.35
CA VAL A 28 22.03 3.61 -0.33
C VAL A 28 22.08 3.46 -1.84
N ILE A 29 21.96 2.24 -2.37
CA ILE A 29 22.00 1.99 -3.83
C ILE A 29 20.61 2.07 -4.48
N TYR A 30 19.56 2.25 -3.68
CA TYR A 30 18.18 2.47 -4.12
C TYR A 30 17.61 3.82 -3.66
N ASP A 31 18.47 4.74 -3.17
CA ASP A 31 18.07 6.12 -2.86
C ASP A 31 17.50 6.78 -4.12
N ASP A 32 16.22 7.17 -4.07
CA ASP A 32 15.47 7.77 -5.16
C ASP A 32 15.28 9.28 -4.99
N SER A 33 15.90 9.89 -3.98
CA SER A 33 15.96 11.35 -3.80
C SER A 33 16.95 12.03 -4.76
N GLN A 34 17.80 11.23 -5.40
CA GLN A 34 18.83 11.67 -6.36
C GLN A 34 18.98 10.66 -7.50
N ILE A 35 19.68 11.08 -8.57
CA ILE A 35 20.11 10.15 -9.62
C ILE A 35 21.51 9.65 -9.26
N LEU A 36 21.68 8.34 -9.12
CA LEU A 36 22.99 7.74 -8.86
C LEU A 36 23.84 7.69 -10.15
N GLU A 37 25.15 7.59 -10.01
CA GLU A 37 26.07 7.41 -11.13
C GLU A 37 26.81 6.08 -11.01
N PHE A 38 26.57 5.20 -11.96
CA PHE A 38 27.20 3.87 -12.04
C PHE A 38 28.18 3.85 -13.21
N HIS A 39 29.38 3.33 -12.96
CA HIS A 39 30.41 3.21 -13.96
C HIS A 39 30.76 1.74 -14.17
N ILE A 40 30.85 1.31 -15.42
CA ILE A 40 31.33 -0.01 -15.81
C ILE A 40 32.54 0.18 -16.72
N THR A 41 33.67 -0.40 -16.35
CA THR A 41 34.88 -0.39 -17.16
C THR A 41 35.21 -1.80 -17.61
N PHE A 42 35.11 -2.02 -18.92
CA PHE A 42 35.53 -3.24 -19.58
C PHE A 42 36.98 -3.11 -20.03
N ALA A 43 37.78 -4.14 -19.79
CA ALA A 43 39.14 -4.24 -20.34
C ALA A 43 39.16 -4.59 -21.84
N ILE A 44 38.01 -5.01 -22.39
CA ILE A 44 37.84 -5.34 -23.81
C ILE A 44 37.47 -4.09 -24.62
N ASP A 45 38.12 -3.91 -25.78
CA ASP A 45 37.97 -2.70 -26.61
C ASP A 45 36.55 -2.55 -27.19
N ASP A 46 35.96 -3.61 -27.74
CA ASP A 46 34.60 -3.60 -28.30
C ASP A 46 33.61 -4.35 -27.39
N TRP A 47 33.44 -3.83 -26.18
CA TRP A 47 32.58 -4.41 -25.15
C TRP A 47 31.15 -4.69 -25.64
N TYR A 48 30.59 -3.80 -26.47
CA TYR A 48 29.20 -3.92 -26.91
C TYR A 48 29.01 -5.12 -27.84
N SER A 49 29.86 -5.24 -28.86
CA SER A 49 29.76 -6.37 -29.79
C SER A 49 29.96 -7.70 -29.06
N THR A 50 30.89 -7.77 -28.10
CA THR A 50 31.09 -8.97 -27.27
C THR A 50 29.84 -9.30 -26.46
N LEU A 51 29.30 -8.36 -25.69
CA LEU A 51 28.08 -8.61 -24.90
C LEU A 51 26.89 -9.00 -25.79
N TRP A 52 26.78 -8.40 -26.98
CA TRP A 52 25.71 -8.71 -27.91
C TRP A 52 25.83 -10.11 -28.51
N GLN A 53 27.04 -10.55 -28.87
CA GLN A 53 27.26 -11.93 -29.31
C GLN A 53 26.95 -12.93 -28.20
N ASN A 54 27.46 -12.70 -26.99
CA ASN A 54 27.18 -13.55 -25.82
C ASN A 54 25.67 -13.65 -25.54
N TYR A 55 24.93 -12.55 -25.70
CA TYR A 55 23.47 -12.57 -25.60
C TYR A 55 22.80 -13.43 -26.67
N LEU A 56 23.20 -13.31 -27.94
CA LEU A 56 22.64 -14.11 -29.03
C LEU A 56 22.94 -15.60 -28.86
N GLU A 57 24.18 -15.94 -28.50
CA GLU A 57 24.60 -17.33 -28.24
C GLU A 57 23.88 -17.91 -27.01
N GLY A 58 23.71 -17.10 -25.96
CA GLY A 58 22.95 -17.51 -24.79
C GLY A 58 21.44 -17.64 -25.03
N PHE A 59 20.89 -16.89 -25.97
CA PHE A 59 19.50 -17.03 -26.40
C PHE A 59 19.28 -18.33 -27.18
N GLU A 60 20.25 -18.76 -28.00
CA GLU A 60 20.19 -20.02 -28.75
C GLU A 60 20.46 -21.25 -27.87
N SER A 61 21.38 -21.14 -26.91
CA SER A 61 21.83 -22.26 -26.07
C SER A 61 21.05 -22.43 -24.76
N GLY A 62 20.41 -21.35 -24.26
CA GLY A 62 19.81 -21.29 -22.93
C GLY A 62 20.80 -20.93 -21.82
N GLU A 63 22.11 -20.88 -22.10
CA GLU A 63 23.16 -20.56 -21.13
C GLU A 63 23.67 -19.12 -21.31
N GLN A 64 23.36 -18.25 -20.34
CA GLN A 64 23.69 -16.83 -20.42
C GLN A 64 25.11 -16.56 -19.92
N GLU A 65 26.02 -16.16 -20.82
CA GLU A 65 27.41 -15.85 -20.47
C GLU A 65 27.57 -14.43 -19.89
N TYR A 66 28.37 -14.33 -18.82
CA TYR A 66 28.79 -13.07 -18.23
C TYR A 66 30.18 -12.65 -18.70
N THR A 67 30.37 -11.35 -18.91
CA THR A 67 31.67 -10.76 -19.23
C THR A 67 32.21 -10.00 -18.04
N SER A 68 33.48 -10.22 -17.70
CA SER A 68 34.15 -9.55 -16.57
C SER A 68 34.35 -8.05 -16.83
N ALA A 69 34.04 -7.23 -15.82
CA ALA A 69 34.26 -5.80 -15.81
C ALA A 69 34.66 -5.30 -14.41
N THR A 70 35.09 -4.04 -14.32
CA THR A 70 35.13 -3.31 -13.04
C THR A 70 33.88 -2.45 -12.93
N PHE A 71 33.16 -2.54 -11.82
CA PHE A 71 32.06 -1.63 -11.49
C PHE A 71 32.53 -0.61 -10.47
N THR A 72 32.22 0.66 -10.68
CA THR A 72 32.61 1.75 -9.77
C THR A 72 31.39 2.54 -9.33
N PHE A 73 31.25 2.74 -8.02
CA PHE A 73 30.22 3.55 -7.39
C PHE A 73 30.82 4.34 -6.24
N ASN A 74 30.56 5.65 -6.16
CA ASN A 74 31.08 6.55 -5.12
C ASN A 74 32.61 6.48 -4.90
N GLY A 75 33.37 6.17 -5.96
CA GLY A 75 34.83 6.03 -5.91
C GLY A 75 35.33 4.67 -5.41
N GLU A 76 34.43 3.75 -5.06
CA GLU A 76 34.75 2.38 -4.69
C GLU A 76 34.70 1.48 -5.94
N ASN A 77 35.69 0.60 -6.09
CA ASN A 77 35.80 -0.31 -7.22
C ASN A 77 35.47 -1.74 -6.79
N TYR A 78 34.61 -2.39 -7.57
CA TYR A 78 34.27 -3.80 -7.50
C TYR A 78 34.86 -4.46 -8.74
N GLU A 79 35.99 -5.14 -8.57
CA GLU A 79 36.69 -5.80 -9.67
C GLU A 79 36.05 -7.14 -10.01
N ASN A 80 36.19 -7.55 -11.28
CA ASN A 80 35.71 -8.84 -11.79
C ASN A 80 34.22 -9.10 -11.51
N VAL A 81 33.38 -8.08 -11.67
CA VAL A 81 31.93 -8.29 -11.70
C VAL A 81 31.53 -8.93 -13.03
N GLY A 82 30.49 -9.75 -13.02
CA GLY A 82 29.88 -10.25 -14.25
C GLY A 82 28.86 -9.26 -14.79
N VAL A 83 29.00 -8.86 -16.05
CA VAL A 83 28.01 -8.03 -16.76
C VAL A 83 27.51 -8.76 -17.99
N ARG A 84 26.18 -8.75 -18.18
CA ARG A 84 25.55 -9.28 -19.41
C ARG A 84 24.34 -8.46 -19.82
N ILE A 85 23.96 -8.57 -21.10
CA ILE A 85 22.65 -8.10 -21.57
C ILE A 85 21.56 -9.05 -21.06
N LYS A 86 20.39 -8.50 -20.71
CA LYS A 86 19.22 -9.26 -20.24
C LYS A 86 17.96 -8.93 -21.05
N GLY A 87 16.86 -9.61 -20.71
CA GLY A 87 15.55 -9.34 -21.27
C GLY A 87 15.35 -9.94 -22.66
N TYR A 88 14.18 -9.67 -23.25
CA TYR A 88 13.80 -10.17 -24.58
C TYR A 88 13.33 -9.00 -25.44
N THR A 89 12.12 -8.50 -25.21
CA THR A 89 11.55 -7.36 -25.95
C THR A 89 12.36 -6.08 -25.74
N SER A 90 12.86 -5.84 -24.52
CA SER A 90 13.68 -4.68 -24.17
C SER A 90 15.03 -4.61 -24.92
N THR A 91 15.50 -5.72 -25.49
CA THR A 91 16.68 -5.71 -26.37
C THR A 91 16.38 -5.17 -27.77
N MET A 92 15.11 -5.02 -28.16
CA MET A 92 14.71 -4.40 -29.43
C MET A 92 14.93 -2.88 -29.43
N HIS A 93 15.40 -2.30 -28.33
CA HIS A 93 15.82 -0.91 -28.27
C HIS A 93 16.78 -0.58 -29.45
N PRO A 94 16.53 0.46 -30.27
CA PRO A 94 17.23 0.65 -31.56
C PRO A 94 18.73 0.93 -31.42
N ASN A 95 19.12 1.55 -30.30
CA ASN A 95 20.52 1.88 -30.00
C ASN A 95 21.21 0.80 -29.14
N ARG A 96 22.52 0.98 -28.90
CA ARG A 96 23.33 0.15 -27.99
C ARG A 96 22.97 0.25 -26.50
N LYS A 97 21.97 1.07 -26.16
CA LYS A 97 21.37 1.19 -24.82
C LYS A 97 20.52 -0.05 -24.51
N LYS A 98 21.18 -1.17 -24.22
CA LYS A 98 20.55 -2.44 -23.84
C LYS A 98 20.39 -2.53 -22.32
N PRO A 99 19.43 -3.31 -21.80
CA PRO A 99 19.31 -3.52 -20.36
C PRO A 99 20.39 -4.50 -19.90
N PHE A 100 20.94 -4.27 -18.71
CA PHE A 100 22.05 -5.05 -18.17
C PHE A 100 21.65 -5.78 -16.89
N LYS A 101 22.26 -6.95 -16.67
CA LYS A 101 22.35 -7.57 -15.36
C LYS A 101 23.80 -7.53 -14.91
N ILE A 102 24.02 -7.06 -13.69
CA ILE A 102 25.35 -7.03 -13.06
C ILE A 102 25.31 -7.99 -11.88
N LYS A 103 26.21 -8.96 -11.85
CA LYS A 103 26.37 -9.94 -10.78
C LYS A 103 27.75 -9.77 -10.16
N PHE A 104 27.78 -9.29 -8.92
CA PHE A 104 29.01 -8.90 -8.23
C PHE A 104 29.86 -10.08 -7.82
N ASN A 105 29.22 -11.22 -7.57
CA ASN A 105 29.87 -12.47 -7.16
C ASN A 105 30.09 -13.48 -8.29
N GLU A 106 29.98 -13.07 -9.56
CA GLU A 106 30.13 -14.00 -10.70
C GLU A 106 31.54 -14.60 -10.79
N PHE A 107 32.57 -13.75 -10.69
CA PHE A 107 33.97 -14.18 -10.75
C PHE A 107 34.71 -14.02 -9.40
N ASN A 108 33.98 -13.61 -8.36
CA ASN A 108 34.48 -13.47 -6.99
C ASN A 108 33.36 -13.83 -6.00
N GLU A 109 33.28 -15.10 -5.60
CA GLU A 109 32.13 -15.67 -4.86
C GLU A 109 31.68 -14.90 -3.61
N ASN A 110 32.59 -14.17 -2.94
CA ASN A 110 32.31 -13.44 -1.70
C ASN A 110 32.06 -11.94 -1.89
N GLN A 111 32.04 -11.44 -3.13
CA GLN A 111 31.88 -10.01 -3.40
C GLN A 111 30.41 -9.61 -3.44
N GLU A 112 30.04 -8.69 -2.55
CA GLU A 112 28.72 -8.08 -2.48
C GLU A 112 28.81 -6.57 -2.71
N PHE A 113 27.74 -5.99 -3.22
CA PHE A 113 27.56 -4.56 -3.42
C PHE A 113 26.52 -4.06 -2.43
N TYR A 114 26.97 -3.52 -1.29
CA TYR A 114 26.07 -3.09 -0.20
C TYR A 114 25.03 -4.17 0.14
N GLY A 115 25.45 -5.41 0.37
CA GLY A 115 24.58 -6.53 0.76
C GLY A 115 23.80 -7.22 -0.35
N VAL A 116 23.87 -6.72 -1.60
CA VAL A 116 23.29 -7.42 -2.76
C VAL A 116 24.36 -8.09 -3.61
N ASP A 117 24.02 -9.23 -4.20
CA ASP A 117 24.90 -9.98 -5.11
C ASP A 117 24.65 -9.67 -6.59
N LYS A 118 23.48 -9.09 -6.93
CA LYS A 118 23.15 -8.67 -8.29
C LYS A 118 22.14 -7.53 -8.34
N ILE A 119 22.23 -6.74 -9.42
CA ILE A 119 21.30 -5.65 -9.75
C ILE A 119 20.88 -5.71 -11.22
N ASN A 120 19.75 -5.08 -11.53
CA ASN A 120 19.21 -5.01 -12.88
C ASN A 120 19.13 -3.55 -13.34
N LEU A 121 19.72 -3.24 -14.49
CA LEU A 121 19.64 -1.92 -15.12
C LEU A 121 18.71 -2.00 -16.33
N ASN A 122 17.46 -1.60 -16.15
CA ASN A 122 16.45 -1.57 -17.21
C ASN A 122 16.59 -0.29 -18.05
N ASN A 123 16.38 -0.42 -19.36
CA ASN A 123 16.65 0.64 -20.35
C ASN A 123 15.41 1.47 -20.72
N ALA A 124 14.31 1.36 -19.97
CA ALA A 124 13.03 2.03 -20.23
C ALA A 124 12.48 1.78 -21.66
N PHE A 125 12.63 0.56 -22.16
CA PHE A 125 12.10 0.20 -23.48
C PHE A 125 10.57 0.38 -23.53
N ALA A 126 10.10 1.09 -24.56
CA ALA A 126 8.70 1.50 -24.76
C ALA A 126 8.12 2.47 -23.71
N ASP A 127 8.95 3.07 -22.86
CA ASP A 127 8.52 4.08 -21.90
C ASP A 127 9.19 5.45 -22.20
N PRO A 128 8.47 6.41 -22.79
CA PRO A 128 8.98 7.76 -23.05
C PRO A 128 9.36 8.53 -21.80
N THR A 129 8.73 8.23 -20.66
CA THR A 129 8.85 9.01 -19.43
C THR A 129 9.88 8.42 -18.48
N PHE A 130 10.25 7.14 -18.65
CA PHE A 130 11.07 6.35 -17.71
C PHE A 130 10.40 6.13 -16.34
N LEU A 131 9.15 6.55 -16.15
CA LEU A 131 8.52 6.60 -14.83
C LEU A 131 7.58 5.42 -14.56
N ARG A 132 7.08 4.72 -15.59
CA ARG A 132 5.97 3.75 -15.44
C ARG A 132 6.32 2.63 -14.46
N GLU A 133 7.47 2.01 -14.67
CA GLU A 133 7.96 0.92 -13.85
C GLU A 133 8.28 1.38 -12.41
N LYS A 134 8.90 2.55 -12.24
CA LYS A 134 9.20 3.14 -10.93
C LYS A 134 7.92 3.40 -10.13
N ILE A 135 6.94 4.07 -10.75
CA ILE A 135 5.65 4.39 -10.10
C ILE A 135 4.95 3.10 -9.68
N LEU A 136 4.96 2.06 -10.52
CA LEU A 136 4.29 0.80 -10.18
C LEU A 136 4.98 0.07 -9.02
N TYR A 137 6.32 -0.02 -9.02
CA TYR A 137 7.06 -0.61 -7.89
C TYR A 137 6.80 0.14 -6.59
N ASP A 138 6.78 1.48 -6.61
CA ASP A 138 6.50 2.29 -5.42
C ASP A 138 5.09 2.08 -4.88
N SER A 139 4.11 1.89 -5.76
CA SER A 139 2.74 1.60 -5.34
C SER A 139 2.64 0.25 -4.62
N PHE A 140 3.49 -0.72 -4.96
CA PHE A 140 3.57 -1.98 -4.22
C PHE A 140 4.33 -1.85 -2.90
N ASN A 141 5.47 -1.16 -2.89
CA ASN A 141 6.39 -1.07 -1.74
C ASN A 141 5.75 -0.52 -0.46
N HIS A 142 4.59 0.14 -0.56
CA HIS A 142 3.86 0.64 0.60
C HIS A 142 3.13 -0.46 1.39
N PHE A 143 2.76 -1.57 0.74
CA PHE A 143 1.87 -2.58 1.34
C PHE A 143 2.37 -4.02 1.20
N ILE A 144 3.11 -4.35 0.14
CA ILE A 144 3.65 -5.70 -0.06
C ILE A 144 5.13 -5.68 -0.43
N PRO A 145 5.91 -6.72 -0.09
CA PRO A 145 7.29 -6.86 -0.52
C PRO A 145 7.40 -6.74 -2.03
N SER A 146 8.16 -5.75 -2.49
CA SER A 146 8.35 -5.43 -3.89
C SER A 146 9.77 -4.91 -4.12
N SER A 147 10.23 -4.98 -5.36
CA SER A 147 11.58 -4.55 -5.70
C SER A 147 11.71 -3.04 -5.47
N ARG A 148 12.75 -2.63 -4.74
CA ARG A 148 13.15 -1.21 -4.73
C ARG A 148 13.66 -0.83 -6.11
N SER A 149 13.44 0.42 -6.50
CA SER A 149 13.98 0.94 -7.76
C SER A 149 14.32 2.42 -7.65
N ASN A 150 15.31 2.86 -8.44
CA ASN A 150 15.69 4.27 -8.58
C ASN A 150 16.29 4.54 -9.97
N PHE A 151 16.76 5.78 -10.18
CA PHE A 151 17.32 6.23 -11.44
C PHE A 151 18.84 6.30 -11.38
N VAL A 152 19.49 5.81 -12.44
CA VAL A 152 20.96 5.83 -12.53
C VAL A 152 21.43 6.37 -13.88
N LYS A 153 22.44 7.23 -13.86
CA LYS A 153 23.24 7.50 -15.05
C LYS A 153 24.27 6.40 -15.20
N LEU A 154 24.22 5.70 -16.32
CA LEU A 154 25.19 4.65 -16.61
C LEU A 154 26.31 5.18 -17.50
N PHE A 155 27.54 5.00 -17.05
CA PHE A 155 28.75 5.23 -17.82
C PHE A 155 29.42 3.89 -18.14
N VAL A 156 29.80 3.68 -19.40
CA VAL A 156 30.57 2.50 -19.81
C VAL A 156 31.86 2.96 -20.49
N ASN A 157 33.02 2.58 -19.97
CA ASN A 157 34.34 3.05 -20.43
C ASN A 157 34.38 4.60 -20.52
N ASP A 158 33.95 5.28 -19.45
CA ASP A 158 33.84 6.74 -19.31
C ASP A 158 32.87 7.43 -20.28
N GLU A 159 32.14 6.68 -21.09
CA GLU A 159 31.09 7.20 -21.97
C GLU A 159 29.72 7.12 -21.28
N TYR A 160 28.98 8.23 -21.25
CA TYR A 160 27.58 8.21 -20.81
C TYR A 160 26.70 7.46 -21.81
N ILE A 161 26.20 6.28 -21.42
CA ILE A 161 25.33 5.42 -22.25
C ILE A 161 23.85 5.71 -21.99
N GLY A 162 23.51 6.45 -20.93
CA GLY A 162 22.19 7.03 -20.73
C GLY A 162 21.59 6.83 -19.34
N LEU A 163 20.32 7.21 -19.19
CA LEU A 163 19.54 7.04 -17.96
C LEU A 163 18.94 5.62 -17.89
N TYR A 164 19.13 4.92 -16.79
CA TYR A 164 18.60 3.58 -16.56
C TYR A 164 17.75 3.56 -15.29
N ILE A 165 16.85 2.60 -15.21
CA ILE A 165 16.11 2.28 -13.98
C ILE A 165 16.86 1.12 -13.33
N ASN A 166 17.43 1.36 -12.15
CA ASN A 166 18.05 0.32 -11.35
C ASN A 166 16.97 -0.36 -10.50
N ILE A 167 16.90 -1.68 -10.57
CA ILE A 167 15.83 -2.49 -9.98
C ILE A 167 16.46 -3.60 -9.17
N GLU A 168 16.00 -3.71 -7.93
CA GLU A 168 16.37 -4.78 -7.02
C GLU A 168 16.02 -6.14 -7.60
N GLN A 169 16.94 -7.09 -7.50
CA GLN A 169 16.68 -8.45 -7.92
C GLN A 169 15.83 -9.17 -6.86
N VAL A 170 14.72 -9.78 -7.28
CA VAL A 170 14.05 -10.81 -6.46
C VAL A 170 14.89 -12.09 -6.47
N ASN A 171 15.52 -12.40 -5.35
CA ASN A 171 16.34 -13.58 -5.07
C ASN A 171 16.42 -13.80 -3.55
N MET A 172 17.29 -14.69 -3.09
CA MET A 172 17.43 -14.96 -1.66
C MET A 172 17.78 -13.72 -0.83
N LYS A 173 18.64 -12.81 -1.31
CA LYS A 173 18.93 -11.55 -0.61
C LYS A 173 17.69 -10.68 -0.42
N PHE A 174 16.82 -10.63 -1.43
CA PHE A 174 15.53 -9.97 -1.32
C PHE A 174 14.63 -10.66 -0.28
N ILE A 175 14.57 -11.99 -0.28
CA ILE A 175 13.77 -12.75 0.69
C ILE A 175 14.26 -12.50 2.11
N GLU A 176 15.57 -12.62 2.35
CA GLU A 176 16.20 -12.38 3.66
C GLU A 176 15.90 -10.98 4.18
N LYS A 177 15.98 -9.96 3.31
CA LYS A 177 15.69 -8.56 3.66
C LYS A 177 14.24 -8.36 4.09
N ASN A 178 13.29 -8.91 3.34
CA ASN A 178 11.86 -8.65 3.57
C ASN A 178 11.25 -9.56 4.64
N PHE A 179 11.87 -10.71 4.89
CA PHE A 179 11.25 -11.75 5.70
C PHE A 179 12.15 -12.45 6.71
N GLY A 180 13.44 -12.11 6.75
CA GLY A 180 14.40 -12.64 7.72
C GLY A 180 15.30 -13.74 7.17
N THR A 181 16.46 -13.89 7.80
CA THR A 181 17.56 -14.77 7.36
C THR A 181 17.35 -16.26 7.61
N ASN A 182 16.21 -16.64 8.20
CA ASN A 182 15.89 -18.05 8.49
C ASN A 182 15.09 -18.72 7.37
N GLU A 183 14.69 -17.94 6.36
CA GLU A 183 14.00 -18.40 5.18
C GLU A 183 14.94 -19.15 4.24
N ASP A 184 14.47 -20.23 3.64
CA ASP A 184 15.13 -21.09 2.65
C ASP A 184 14.09 -21.76 1.72
N GLY A 185 12.90 -21.17 1.59
CA GLY A 185 11.82 -21.70 0.78
C GLY A 185 12.06 -21.61 -0.73
N ASN A 186 11.19 -22.24 -1.52
CA ASN A 186 11.30 -22.22 -2.97
C ASN A 186 10.74 -20.92 -3.56
N LEU A 187 11.52 -20.30 -4.44
CA LEU A 187 11.17 -19.14 -5.23
C LEU A 187 11.01 -19.57 -6.70
N PHE A 188 9.78 -19.52 -7.21
CA PHE A 188 9.49 -19.79 -8.62
C PHE A 188 9.24 -18.49 -9.36
N LYS A 189 9.80 -18.33 -10.55
CA LYS A 189 9.44 -17.27 -11.49
C LYS A 189 8.41 -17.81 -12.48
N GLY A 190 7.29 -17.11 -12.66
CA GLY A 190 6.34 -17.40 -13.74
C GLY A 190 6.76 -16.71 -15.04
N ASP A 191 7.43 -17.44 -15.92
CA ASP A 191 7.96 -16.94 -17.21
C ASP A 191 8.27 -18.16 -18.11
N PRO A 192 7.90 -18.17 -19.40
CA PRO A 192 7.18 -17.17 -20.15
C PRO A 192 5.65 -17.32 -20.08
N TYR A 193 5.07 -18.36 -19.48
CA TYR A 193 3.61 -18.44 -19.35
C TYR A 193 3.23 -19.15 -18.05
N GLY A 194 3.60 -18.56 -16.92
CA GLY A 194 3.21 -19.05 -15.60
C GLY A 194 1.73 -18.77 -15.33
N ASP A 195 0.82 -19.57 -15.91
CA ASP A 195 -0.64 -19.35 -15.87
C ASP A 195 -1.35 -20.00 -14.67
N LEU A 196 -0.66 -20.86 -13.94
CA LEU A 196 -1.13 -21.74 -12.85
C LEU A 196 -2.18 -22.77 -13.31
N VAL A 197 -2.13 -23.20 -14.56
CA VAL A 197 -2.95 -24.29 -15.10
C VAL A 197 -2.35 -25.65 -14.76
N TRP A 198 -3.21 -26.64 -14.47
CA TRP A 198 -2.78 -28.01 -14.24
C TRP A 198 -2.38 -28.72 -15.54
N ASN A 199 -1.08 -28.97 -15.71
CA ASN A 199 -0.52 -29.67 -16.88
C ASN A 199 -0.27 -31.16 -16.62
N GLY A 200 -0.16 -31.58 -15.36
CA GLY A 200 0.08 -32.97 -14.99
C GLY A 200 0.71 -33.09 -13.61
N PRO A 201 0.91 -34.32 -13.11
CA PRO A 201 1.47 -34.55 -11.79
C PRO A 201 3.00 -34.49 -11.75
N PHE A 202 3.69 -34.27 -12.87
CA PHE A 202 5.15 -34.31 -12.94
C PHE A 202 5.72 -32.90 -13.10
N GLN A 203 6.79 -32.58 -12.36
CA GLN A 203 7.45 -31.27 -12.45
C GLN A 203 7.92 -30.91 -13.86
N ALA A 204 8.28 -31.90 -14.68
CA ALA A 204 8.70 -31.68 -16.06
C ALA A 204 7.59 -31.08 -16.95
N ASP A 205 6.32 -31.20 -16.55
CA ASP A 205 5.17 -30.61 -17.25
C ASP A 205 5.11 -29.07 -17.09
N TYR A 206 6.00 -28.50 -16.25
CA TYR A 206 5.99 -27.09 -15.85
C TYR A 206 7.28 -26.33 -16.19
N TYR A 207 8.36 -27.01 -16.60
CA TYR A 207 9.66 -26.40 -16.87
C TYR A 207 9.66 -25.35 -17.98
N GLU A 208 8.73 -25.45 -18.92
CA GLU A 208 8.59 -24.47 -20.01
C GLU A 208 7.93 -23.17 -19.56
N ASN A 209 7.29 -23.14 -18.39
CA ASN A 209 6.45 -22.02 -17.92
C ASN A 209 6.91 -21.40 -16.60
N TYR A 210 7.82 -22.08 -15.89
CA TYR A 210 8.32 -21.65 -14.59
C TYR A 210 9.81 -21.94 -14.46
N GLU A 211 10.49 -21.11 -13.68
CA GLU A 211 11.89 -21.29 -13.34
C GLU A 211 12.05 -21.30 -11.82
N LEU A 212 12.60 -22.37 -11.24
CA LEU A 212 13.00 -22.40 -9.83
C LEU A 212 14.28 -21.55 -9.64
N LYS A 213 14.29 -20.66 -8.64
CA LYS A 213 15.32 -19.63 -8.41
C LYS A 213 16.02 -19.68 -7.06
N THR A 214 15.55 -20.56 -6.17
CA THR A 214 16.23 -20.98 -4.94
C THR A 214 16.20 -22.50 -4.91
N ASN A 215 17.04 -23.15 -4.09
CA ASN A 215 17.05 -24.62 -3.98
C ASN A 215 17.22 -25.39 -5.29
N GLU A 216 17.85 -24.79 -6.31
CA GLU A 216 17.98 -25.37 -7.67
C GLU A 216 18.68 -26.74 -7.68
N ASN A 217 19.56 -27.00 -6.71
CA ASN A 217 20.23 -28.30 -6.55
C ASN A 217 19.31 -29.38 -5.97
N THR A 218 18.45 -29.01 -5.01
CA THR A 218 17.42 -29.91 -4.46
C THR A 218 16.35 -30.17 -5.51
N ASN A 219 16.01 -29.13 -6.29
CA ASN A 219 15.07 -29.17 -7.42
C ASN A 219 13.72 -29.80 -7.03
N ASP A 220 13.19 -29.41 -5.87
CA ASP A 220 11.89 -29.82 -5.38
C ASP A 220 10.82 -28.85 -5.88
N TRP A 221 9.80 -29.38 -6.54
CA TRP A 221 8.67 -28.64 -7.10
C TRP A 221 7.34 -29.02 -6.44
N SER A 222 7.41 -29.83 -5.37
CA SER A 222 6.23 -30.44 -4.76
C SER A 222 5.24 -29.42 -4.20
N ASP A 223 5.73 -28.31 -3.67
CA ASP A 223 4.96 -27.16 -3.22
C ASP A 223 4.16 -26.50 -4.37
N LEU A 224 4.81 -26.13 -5.47
CA LEU A 224 4.15 -25.53 -6.63
C LEU A 224 3.14 -26.50 -7.25
N LEU A 225 3.51 -27.78 -7.41
CA LEU A 225 2.62 -28.81 -7.92
C LEU A 225 1.39 -28.98 -7.03
N ASN A 226 1.57 -29.01 -5.71
CA ASN A 226 0.48 -29.11 -4.76
C ASN A 226 -0.43 -27.87 -4.83
N PHE A 227 0.14 -26.67 -4.91
CA PHE A 227 -0.63 -25.43 -5.03
C PHE A 227 -1.47 -25.40 -6.32
N ILE A 228 -0.87 -25.71 -7.47
CA ILE A 228 -1.60 -25.81 -8.75
C ILE A 228 -2.65 -26.93 -8.69
N HIS A 229 -2.37 -28.04 -8.03
CA HIS A 229 -3.34 -29.13 -7.84
C HIS A 229 -4.55 -28.69 -7.02
N ILE A 230 -4.33 -28.02 -5.88
CA ILE A 230 -5.38 -27.45 -5.02
C ILE A 230 -6.27 -26.55 -5.86
N LEU A 231 -5.65 -25.64 -6.61
CA LEU A 231 -6.35 -24.65 -7.39
C LEU A 231 -7.19 -25.27 -8.49
N ASN A 232 -6.68 -26.27 -9.21
CA ASN A 232 -7.34 -26.76 -10.43
C ASN A 232 -8.25 -27.98 -10.20
N ASN A 233 -7.93 -28.87 -9.24
CA ASN A 233 -8.52 -30.21 -9.20
C ASN A 233 -9.32 -30.53 -7.94
N LEU A 234 -9.20 -29.73 -6.87
CA LEU A 234 -9.89 -30.01 -5.60
C LEU A 234 -11.21 -29.25 -5.50
N GLU A 235 -12.26 -29.93 -5.03
CA GLU A 235 -13.58 -29.34 -4.81
C GLU A 235 -13.59 -28.42 -3.58
N ASN A 236 -12.83 -28.76 -2.54
CA ASN A 236 -12.66 -27.98 -1.31
C ASN A 236 -11.51 -26.96 -1.41
N TYR A 237 -11.22 -26.46 -2.61
CA TYR A 237 -10.05 -25.60 -2.86
C TYR A 237 -10.03 -24.35 -1.98
N GLN A 238 -11.18 -23.74 -1.63
CA GLN A 238 -11.23 -22.49 -0.85
C GLN A 238 -10.49 -22.60 0.48
N ASN A 239 -10.86 -23.57 1.32
CA ASN A 239 -10.22 -23.76 2.63
C ASN A 239 -8.74 -24.15 2.49
N LEU A 240 -8.37 -24.89 1.45
CA LEU A 240 -6.99 -25.29 1.20
C LEU A 240 -6.15 -24.12 0.69
N LEU A 241 -6.75 -23.26 -0.12
CA LEU A 241 -6.13 -22.08 -0.70
C LEU A 241 -5.73 -21.07 0.37
N GLU A 242 -6.62 -20.78 1.34
CA GLU A 242 -6.31 -19.89 2.48
C GLU A 242 -5.16 -20.41 3.36
N ASN A 243 -5.01 -21.74 3.43
CA ASN A 243 -3.95 -22.39 4.18
C ASN A 243 -2.63 -22.47 3.42
N SER A 244 -2.65 -22.45 2.08
CA SER A 244 -1.45 -22.59 1.24
C SER A 244 -0.98 -21.30 0.57
N PHE A 245 -1.75 -20.21 0.65
CA PHE A 245 -1.48 -18.99 -0.12
C PHE A 245 -1.94 -17.73 0.59
N HIS A 246 -1.14 -16.66 0.47
CA HIS A 246 -1.43 -15.36 1.06
C HIS A 246 -2.40 -14.56 0.19
N ILE A 247 -3.71 -14.84 0.30
CA ILE A 247 -4.74 -14.27 -0.57
C ILE A 247 -4.75 -12.74 -0.55
N GLN A 248 -4.68 -12.11 0.63
CA GLN A 248 -4.72 -10.65 0.74
C GLN A 248 -3.57 -9.96 -0.03
N ASN A 249 -2.35 -10.51 0.02
CA ASN A 249 -1.20 -10.03 -0.73
C ASN A 249 -1.46 -10.10 -2.25
N TYR A 250 -2.08 -11.18 -2.72
CA TYR A 250 -2.43 -11.32 -4.13
C TYR A 250 -3.56 -10.39 -4.57
N LEU A 251 -4.57 -10.17 -3.74
CA LEU A 251 -5.65 -9.23 -4.05
C LEU A 251 -5.10 -7.82 -4.16
N PHE A 252 -4.22 -7.41 -3.24
CA PHE A 252 -3.49 -6.15 -3.33
C PHE A 252 -2.65 -6.09 -4.63
N PHE A 253 -1.89 -7.16 -4.92
CA PHE A 253 -1.13 -7.28 -6.15
C PHE A 253 -2.02 -7.03 -7.38
N GLN A 254 -3.19 -7.64 -7.40
CA GLN A 254 -4.14 -7.57 -8.49
C GLN A 254 -4.78 -6.18 -8.61
N THR A 255 -5.08 -5.50 -7.50
CA THR A 255 -5.68 -4.16 -7.51
C THR A 255 -4.76 -3.14 -8.18
N ILE A 256 -3.48 -3.11 -7.80
CA ILE A 256 -2.51 -2.22 -8.43
C ILE A 256 -2.35 -2.52 -9.91
N ASN A 257 -2.22 -3.80 -10.29
CA ASN A 257 -2.06 -4.18 -11.69
C ASN A 257 -3.28 -3.83 -12.55
N ASN A 258 -4.50 -4.00 -12.03
CA ASN A 258 -5.72 -3.60 -12.73
C ASN A 258 -5.88 -2.07 -12.79
N PHE A 259 -5.56 -1.33 -11.73
CA PHE A 259 -5.59 0.13 -11.74
C PHE A 259 -4.67 0.68 -12.83
N PHE A 260 -3.42 0.22 -12.89
CA PHE A 260 -2.47 0.67 -13.89
C PHE A 260 -2.59 -0.04 -15.24
N ALA A 261 -3.66 -0.81 -15.48
CA ALA A 261 -3.87 -1.59 -16.71
C ALA A 261 -2.61 -2.35 -17.16
N ASN A 262 -1.92 -2.99 -16.21
CA ASN A 262 -0.72 -3.77 -16.47
C ASN A 262 -1.07 -5.18 -16.95
N LEU A 263 -1.47 -5.29 -18.21
CA LEU A 263 -1.88 -6.57 -18.81
C LEU A 263 -0.71 -7.53 -19.08
N ASP A 264 0.54 -7.12 -18.87
CA ASP A 264 1.70 -8.02 -18.95
C ASP A 264 2.00 -8.71 -17.61
N SER A 265 1.08 -8.63 -16.64
CA SER A 265 1.13 -9.35 -15.37
C SER A 265 0.34 -10.67 -15.42
N TYR A 266 0.18 -11.34 -14.28
CA TYR A 266 -0.50 -12.62 -14.16
C TYR A 266 -1.90 -12.63 -14.82
N PHE A 267 -2.79 -11.70 -14.47
CA PHE A 267 -4.19 -11.73 -14.93
C PHE A 267 -4.37 -11.47 -16.44
N GLY A 268 -3.38 -10.84 -17.08
CA GLY A 268 -3.34 -10.69 -18.54
C GLY A 268 -2.49 -11.78 -19.17
N ASN A 269 -1.22 -11.51 -19.45
CA ASN A 269 -0.33 -12.37 -20.23
C ASN A 269 0.28 -13.58 -19.46
N ALA A 270 -0.06 -13.79 -18.18
CA ALA A 270 0.49 -14.86 -17.33
C ALA A 270 2.02 -14.81 -17.16
N ARG A 271 2.56 -13.62 -16.91
CA ARG A 271 4.01 -13.38 -16.75
C ARG A 271 4.31 -12.40 -15.63
N ASN A 272 5.60 -12.19 -15.41
CA ASN A 272 6.13 -11.05 -14.67
C ASN A 272 5.73 -11.07 -13.19
N TYR A 273 5.98 -12.21 -12.56
CA TYR A 273 5.86 -12.38 -11.11
C TYR A 273 6.76 -13.51 -10.60
N TYR A 274 6.94 -13.55 -9.28
CA TYR A 274 7.43 -14.72 -8.57
C TYR A 274 6.39 -15.25 -7.58
N LEU A 275 6.47 -16.53 -7.30
CA LEU A 275 5.83 -17.18 -6.16
C LEU A 275 6.93 -17.63 -5.20
N TYR A 276 6.83 -17.23 -3.94
CA TYR A 276 7.75 -17.68 -2.90
C TYR A 276 6.99 -18.47 -1.84
N HIS A 277 7.38 -19.70 -1.57
CA HIS A 277 6.82 -20.50 -0.47
C HIS A 277 7.55 -20.13 0.82
N ARG A 278 6.83 -19.51 1.77
CA ARG A 278 7.38 -19.05 3.06
C ARG A 278 7.56 -20.23 4.01
N ASP A 279 8.72 -20.36 4.64
CA ASP A 279 8.94 -21.41 5.65
C ASP A 279 8.15 -21.15 6.92
N GLU A 280 8.10 -19.89 7.35
CA GLU A 280 7.46 -19.50 8.61
C GLU A 280 5.95 -19.74 8.60
N SER A 281 5.28 -19.41 7.49
CA SER A 281 3.83 -19.50 7.39
C SER A 281 3.32 -20.71 6.61
N ASP A 282 4.21 -21.47 5.96
CA ASP A 282 3.88 -22.56 5.03
C ASP A 282 2.94 -22.13 3.89
N LYS A 283 3.02 -20.85 3.49
CA LYS A 283 2.16 -20.25 2.45
C LYS A 283 2.97 -19.66 1.31
N PHE A 284 2.46 -19.79 0.10
CA PHE A 284 2.94 -19.03 -1.04
C PHE A 284 2.56 -17.55 -0.92
N ILE A 285 3.48 -16.66 -1.29
CA ILE A 285 3.25 -15.23 -1.49
C ILE A 285 3.54 -14.85 -2.94
N HIS A 286 2.80 -13.88 -3.48
CA HIS A 286 2.97 -13.38 -4.83
C HIS A 286 3.84 -12.13 -4.85
N LEU A 287 4.92 -12.14 -5.62
CA LEU A 287 5.91 -11.07 -5.64
C LEU A 287 5.93 -10.32 -6.99
N PRO A 288 5.81 -8.98 -6.97
CA PRO A 288 5.90 -8.09 -8.13
C PRO A 288 7.19 -8.23 -8.95
N TRP A 289 7.09 -8.22 -10.29
CA TRP A 289 8.25 -8.19 -11.19
C TRP A 289 7.92 -7.58 -12.57
N ASP A 290 8.91 -6.94 -13.21
CA ASP A 290 8.94 -6.47 -14.62
C ASP A 290 7.71 -5.66 -15.08
N PHE A 291 7.77 -4.33 -14.94
CA PHE A 291 6.62 -3.45 -15.13
C PHE A 291 6.77 -2.40 -16.23
N ASN A 292 7.70 -2.63 -17.14
CA ASN A 292 7.94 -1.73 -18.26
C ASN A 292 6.72 -1.59 -19.20
N PHE A 293 5.79 -2.56 -19.20
CA PHE A 293 4.56 -2.53 -20.01
C PHE A 293 3.27 -2.14 -19.26
N ALA A 294 3.39 -1.56 -18.07
CA ALA A 294 2.28 -0.96 -17.35
C ALA A 294 1.67 0.25 -18.09
N PHE A 295 0.60 0.83 -17.53
CA PHE A 295 -0.15 1.97 -18.10
C PHE A 295 -0.72 1.68 -19.50
N GLY A 296 -1.20 0.44 -19.70
CA GLY A 296 -1.80 0.01 -20.96
C GLY A 296 -0.83 -0.06 -22.14
N THR A 297 0.47 -0.19 -21.88
CA THR A 297 1.48 -0.34 -22.94
C THR A 297 1.33 -1.70 -23.64
N LEU A 298 1.10 -2.78 -22.87
CA LEU A 298 0.57 -4.02 -23.43
C LEU A 298 -0.96 -3.97 -23.41
N ARG A 299 -1.56 -4.28 -24.56
CA ARG A 299 -2.99 -4.10 -24.82
C ARG A 299 -3.78 -5.40 -25.04
N LEU A 300 -3.09 -6.51 -25.31
CA LEU A 300 -3.71 -7.80 -25.66
C LEU A 300 -4.80 -7.63 -26.74
N ASP A 301 -6.06 -7.86 -26.40
CA ASP A 301 -7.25 -7.72 -27.26
C ASP A 301 -7.97 -6.36 -27.14
N LEU A 302 -7.52 -5.47 -26.24
CA LEU A 302 -8.08 -4.14 -26.00
C LEU A 302 -7.40 -3.09 -26.90
N THR A 303 -8.03 -2.68 -27.99
CA THR A 303 -7.32 -1.89 -29.01
C THR A 303 -7.39 -0.38 -28.78
N GLU A 304 -8.49 0.13 -28.23
CA GLU A 304 -8.71 1.57 -28.07
C GLU A 304 -8.23 2.08 -26.71
N PRO A 305 -7.71 3.32 -26.61
CA PRO A 305 -7.36 3.92 -25.32
C PRO A 305 -8.49 3.86 -24.28
N GLU A 306 -9.73 4.07 -24.72
CA GLU A 306 -10.92 4.01 -23.87
C GLU A 306 -11.13 2.64 -23.21
N ASP A 307 -10.71 1.54 -23.84
CA ASP A 307 -10.82 0.20 -23.26
C ASP A 307 -9.92 0.06 -22.03
N LEU A 308 -8.76 0.73 -22.04
CA LEU A 308 -7.77 0.70 -20.96
C LEU A 308 -8.12 1.67 -19.84
N TYR A 309 -8.62 2.86 -20.19
CA TYR A 309 -9.15 3.80 -19.21
C TYR A 309 -10.34 3.21 -18.45
N ASN A 310 -11.23 2.51 -19.17
CA ASN A 310 -12.43 1.89 -18.62
C ASN A 310 -12.27 0.41 -18.32
N LEU A 311 -11.03 -0.07 -18.09
CA LEU A 311 -10.80 -1.47 -17.77
C LEU A 311 -11.67 -1.87 -16.57
N ASP A 312 -12.48 -2.90 -16.77
CA ASP A 312 -13.36 -3.41 -15.72
C ASP A 312 -12.51 -3.89 -14.53
N MET A 313 -12.91 -3.54 -13.31
CA MET A 313 -12.19 -3.93 -12.10
C MET A 313 -12.07 -5.46 -11.98
N PHE A 314 -13.04 -6.20 -12.52
CA PHE A 314 -13.07 -7.66 -12.60
C PHE A 314 -12.79 -8.17 -14.02
N TRP A 315 -12.18 -7.36 -14.90
CA TRP A 315 -11.83 -7.78 -16.26
C TRP A 315 -11.09 -9.12 -16.27
N GLU A 316 -11.61 -10.07 -17.05
CA GLU A 316 -11.10 -11.43 -17.12
C GLU A 316 -10.65 -11.72 -18.54
N TYR A 317 -9.41 -12.17 -18.66
CA TYR A 317 -8.86 -12.53 -19.96
C TYR A 317 -9.47 -13.83 -20.49
N SER A 318 -9.54 -13.97 -21.81
CA SER A 318 -10.13 -15.16 -22.44
C SER A 318 -9.35 -16.45 -22.24
N LEU A 319 -8.05 -16.37 -21.90
CA LEU A 319 -7.23 -17.52 -21.55
C LEU A 319 -7.24 -17.75 -20.04
N SER A 320 -7.22 -19.02 -19.63
CA SER A 320 -7.46 -19.38 -18.24
C SER A 320 -6.40 -18.84 -17.28
N ARG A 321 -6.86 -18.29 -16.15
CA ARG A 321 -6.05 -17.80 -15.03
C ARG A 321 -6.64 -18.38 -13.74
N PRO A 322 -6.36 -19.65 -13.40
CA PRO A 322 -7.08 -20.33 -12.32
C PRO A 322 -7.06 -19.58 -10.98
N LEU A 323 -5.96 -18.89 -10.64
CA LEU A 323 -5.88 -18.13 -9.38
C LEU A 323 -6.79 -16.91 -9.42
N TYR A 324 -6.81 -16.19 -10.55
CA TYR A 324 -7.71 -15.06 -10.74
C TYR A 324 -9.17 -15.51 -10.79
N GLU A 325 -9.49 -16.50 -11.62
CA GLU A 325 -10.83 -17.06 -11.82
C GLU A 325 -11.46 -17.53 -10.51
N LYS A 326 -10.67 -18.17 -9.64
CA LYS A 326 -11.14 -18.71 -8.35
C LYS A 326 -11.09 -17.73 -7.18
N THR A 327 -10.46 -16.57 -7.37
CA THR A 327 -10.46 -15.51 -6.36
C THR A 327 -11.50 -14.46 -6.68
N ILE A 328 -11.26 -13.63 -7.70
CA ILE A 328 -12.09 -12.47 -8.02
C ILE A 328 -12.74 -12.53 -9.41
N GLY A 329 -12.39 -13.51 -10.23
CA GLY A 329 -12.98 -13.69 -11.55
C GLY A 329 -14.38 -14.31 -11.53
N SER A 330 -14.72 -14.94 -12.65
CA SER A 330 -16.03 -15.50 -12.97
C SER A 330 -16.48 -16.58 -11.98
N ASN A 331 -15.54 -17.38 -11.46
CA ASN A 331 -15.78 -18.42 -10.45
C ASN A 331 -15.30 -17.98 -9.05
N GLY A 332 -15.10 -16.68 -8.86
CA GLY A 332 -14.52 -16.10 -7.65
C GLY A 332 -15.45 -16.17 -6.45
N ILE A 333 -14.86 -16.04 -5.28
CA ILE A 333 -15.55 -16.04 -4.00
C ILE A 333 -15.93 -14.60 -3.66
N GLU A 334 -17.18 -14.41 -3.22
CA GLU A 334 -17.73 -13.07 -2.96
C GLU A 334 -16.94 -12.30 -1.90
N ASP A 335 -16.47 -12.98 -0.85
CA ASP A 335 -15.64 -12.35 0.18
C ASP A 335 -14.34 -11.80 -0.39
N TYR A 336 -13.69 -12.50 -1.32
CA TYR A 336 -12.48 -12.02 -1.99
C TYR A 336 -12.75 -10.86 -2.94
N LYS A 337 -13.89 -10.87 -3.63
CA LYS A 337 -14.33 -9.72 -4.44
C LYS A 337 -14.58 -8.50 -3.57
N ASN A 338 -15.20 -8.67 -2.41
CA ASN A 338 -15.41 -7.61 -1.43
C ASN A 338 -14.06 -7.08 -0.88
N ILE A 339 -13.12 -7.96 -0.52
CA ILE A 339 -11.76 -7.53 -0.13
C ILE A 339 -11.14 -6.70 -1.25
N TYR A 340 -11.16 -7.19 -2.48
CA TYR A 340 -10.56 -6.53 -3.64
C TYR A 340 -11.15 -5.14 -3.92
N LEU A 341 -12.48 -5.00 -3.86
CA LEU A 341 -13.16 -3.70 -3.98
C LEU A 341 -12.79 -2.75 -2.85
N THR A 342 -12.65 -3.28 -1.64
CA THR A 342 -12.34 -2.45 -0.49
C THR A 342 -10.87 -2.02 -0.48
N THR A 343 -9.95 -2.88 -0.94
CA THR A 343 -8.55 -2.52 -1.22
C THR A 343 -8.46 -1.41 -2.26
N TYR A 344 -9.35 -1.39 -3.25
CA TYR A 344 -9.44 -0.28 -4.18
C TYR A 344 -9.78 1.05 -3.50
N ILE A 345 -10.78 1.06 -2.61
CA ILE A 345 -11.19 2.27 -1.87
C ILE A 345 -10.03 2.79 -1.03
N GLU A 346 -9.40 1.93 -0.23
CA GLU A 346 -8.27 2.29 0.63
C GLU A 346 -7.11 2.88 -0.19
N LEU A 347 -6.79 2.26 -1.32
CA LEU A 347 -5.74 2.74 -2.21
C LEU A 347 -6.07 4.10 -2.83
N LEU A 348 -7.32 4.35 -3.21
CA LEU A 348 -7.76 5.64 -3.74
C LEU A 348 -7.66 6.75 -2.67
N GLU A 349 -8.01 6.46 -1.42
CA GLU A 349 -7.91 7.42 -0.32
C GLU A 349 -6.46 7.71 0.09
N THR A 350 -5.52 6.81 -0.24
CA THR A 350 -4.12 6.91 0.18
C THR A 350 -3.17 7.24 -0.97
N ILE A 351 -2.75 6.25 -1.76
CA ILE A 351 -1.62 6.38 -2.69
C ILE A 351 -2.01 6.47 -4.17
N LEU A 352 -3.26 6.15 -4.52
CA LEU A 352 -3.77 6.11 -5.90
C LEU A 352 -4.72 7.28 -6.23
N ASN A 353 -4.75 8.36 -5.46
CA ASN A 353 -5.45 9.60 -5.85
C ASN A 353 -4.61 10.49 -6.77
N GLU A 354 -5.28 11.46 -7.40
CA GLU A 354 -4.66 12.42 -8.32
C GLU A 354 -3.52 13.21 -7.67
N GLU A 355 -3.70 13.72 -6.44
CA GLU A 355 -2.69 14.55 -5.77
C GLU A 355 -1.38 13.77 -5.56
N CYS A 356 -1.46 12.58 -4.95
CA CYS A 356 -0.30 11.75 -4.68
C CYS A 356 0.42 11.29 -5.96
N LEU A 357 -0.33 10.82 -6.96
CA LEU A 357 0.27 10.32 -8.20
C LEU A 357 0.86 11.45 -9.05
N PHE A 358 0.20 12.62 -9.12
CA PHE A 358 0.71 13.75 -9.91
C PHE A 358 1.94 14.37 -9.28
N GLU A 359 1.96 14.53 -7.94
CA GLU A 359 3.14 14.98 -7.23
C GLU A 359 4.32 14.02 -7.47
N LYS A 360 4.09 12.71 -7.40
CA LYS A 360 5.12 11.69 -7.67
C LYS A 360 5.65 11.79 -9.11
N ILE A 361 4.77 11.91 -10.10
CA ILE A 361 5.14 12.09 -11.51
C ILE A 361 5.99 13.34 -11.68
N ASP A 362 5.54 14.49 -11.15
CA ASP A 362 6.23 15.76 -11.32
C ASP A 362 7.59 15.75 -10.61
N ASN A 363 7.69 15.18 -9.42
CA ASN A 363 8.93 15.07 -8.67
C ASN A 363 9.96 14.22 -9.42
N TYR A 364 9.58 13.02 -9.89
CA TYR A 364 10.51 12.18 -10.63
C TYR A 364 10.86 12.75 -12.00
N ALA A 365 9.88 13.28 -12.75
CA ALA A 365 10.14 13.95 -14.01
C ALA A 365 11.13 15.11 -13.84
N ASN A 366 10.95 15.94 -12.80
CA ASN A 366 11.86 17.04 -12.48
C ASN A 366 13.27 16.56 -12.13
N LEU A 367 13.37 15.49 -11.34
CA LEU A 367 14.65 14.90 -10.97
C LEU A 367 15.40 14.41 -12.22
N ILE A 368 14.75 13.62 -13.08
CA ILE A 368 15.44 12.91 -14.16
C ILE A 368 15.61 13.72 -15.46
N ARG A 369 14.82 14.78 -15.67
CA ARG A 369 14.80 15.55 -16.92
C ARG A 369 16.19 15.94 -17.45
N PRO A 370 17.14 16.43 -16.63
CA PRO A 370 18.49 16.73 -17.12
C PRO A 370 19.22 15.50 -17.68
N ALA A 371 19.08 14.33 -17.03
CA ALA A 371 19.69 13.08 -17.46
C ALA A 371 19.02 12.50 -18.71
N VAL A 372 17.69 12.60 -18.81
CA VAL A 372 16.92 12.25 -20.02
C VAL A 372 17.39 13.12 -21.18
N TYR A 373 17.53 14.42 -21.00
CA TYR A 373 17.95 15.32 -22.08
C TYR A 373 19.38 15.07 -22.56
N ALA A 374 20.27 14.70 -21.63
CA ALA A 374 21.64 14.34 -21.95
C ALA A 374 21.78 12.96 -22.63
N ASP A 375 20.79 12.09 -22.48
CA ASP A 375 20.80 10.75 -23.06
C ASP A 375 20.64 10.83 -24.59
N SER A 376 21.72 10.58 -25.32
CA SER A 376 21.73 10.59 -26.79
C SER A 376 21.27 9.27 -27.41
N LEU A 377 21.11 8.22 -26.59
CA LEU A 377 20.75 6.88 -27.01
C LEU A 377 19.31 6.51 -26.65
N LYS A 378 18.55 7.35 -25.95
CA LYS A 378 17.12 7.11 -25.67
C LYS A 378 16.29 6.97 -26.94
N MET A 379 15.17 6.25 -26.83
CA MET A 379 14.27 5.96 -27.95
C MET A 379 13.38 7.15 -28.33
N PHE A 380 13.04 8.00 -27.37
CA PHE A 380 12.08 9.09 -27.54
C PHE A 380 12.76 10.45 -27.42
N THR A 381 12.27 11.44 -28.13
CA THR A 381 12.77 12.82 -28.09
C THR A 381 12.43 13.48 -26.75
N ASN A 382 13.12 14.59 -26.44
CA ASN A 382 12.82 15.38 -25.24
C ASN A 382 11.39 15.94 -25.28
N GLU A 383 10.88 16.29 -26.48
CA GLU A 383 9.51 16.77 -26.66
C GLU A 383 8.49 15.66 -26.40
N GLU A 384 8.75 14.44 -26.85
CA GLU A 384 7.93 13.26 -26.54
C GLU A 384 7.95 12.91 -25.05
N PHE A 385 9.09 13.04 -24.37
CA PHE A 385 9.17 12.91 -22.90
C PHE A 385 8.22 13.90 -22.21
N GLU A 386 8.31 15.20 -22.51
CA GLU A 386 7.43 16.21 -21.87
C GLU A 386 5.96 16.00 -22.25
N THR A 387 5.68 15.66 -23.51
CA THR A 387 4.31 15.45 -23.98
C THR A 387 3.69 14.23 -23.31
N ASN A 388 4.44 13.13 -23.14
CA ASN A 388 3.89 11.88 -22.62
C ASN A 388 3.70 11.85 -21.10
N LEU A 389 4.26 12.82 -20.36
CA LEU A 389 3.85 13.06 -18.98
C LEU A 389 2.36 13.43 -18.91
N GLU A 390 1.86 14.18 -19.91
CA GLU A 390 0.50 14.71 -19.91
C GLU A 390 -0.43 13.90 -20.81
N THR A 391 -0.10 13.73 -22.09
CA THR A 391 -1.01 13.22 -23.14
C THR A 391 -0.43 12.07 -23.94
N GLU A 392 -1.28 11.36 -24.70
CA GLU A 392 -0.86 10.26 -25.56
C GLU A 392 0.13 10.72 -26.65
N ILE A 393 1.12 9.87 -26.93
CA ILE A 393 1.97 9.98 -28.11
C ILE A 393 1.92 8.67 -28.91
N SER A 394 2.05 8.79 -30.24
CA SER A 394 2.17 7.64 -31.14
C SER A 394 3.34 7.87 -32.10
N ASN A 395 4.19 6.86 -32.24
CA ASN A 395 5.36 6.91 -33.14
C ASN A 395 5.36 5.77 -34.17
N GLY A 396 4.21 5.12 -34.37
CA GLY A 396 4.04 4.00 -35.31
C GLY A 396 4.57 2.64 -34.81
N MET A 397 5.41 2.61 -33.76
CA MET A 397 5.81 1.37 -33.08
C MET A 397 4.98 1.13 -31.82
N PHE A 398 4.65 2.19 -31.07
CA PHE A 398 3.85 2.12 -29.85
C PHE A 398 2.83 3.25 -29.80
N ASN A 399 1.67 2.97 -29.20
CA ASN A 399 0.70 3.98 -28.77
C ASN A 399 0.80 4.10 -27.25
N MET A 400 1.45 5.15 -26.77
CA MET A 400 1.77 5.33 -25.36
C MET A 400 0.86 6.38 -24.76
N LEU A 401 -0.04 5.94 -23.88
CA LEU A 401 -0.98 6.82 -23.20
C LEU A 401 -0.23 7.83 -22.32
N GLY A 402 -0.74 9.06 -22.21
CA GLY A 402 -0.15 10.06 -21.33
C GLY A 402 -0.33 9.69 -19.87
N LEU A 403 0.70 9.82 -19.03
CA LEU A 403 0.63 9.37 -17.62
C LEU A 403 -0.51 10.03 -16.86
N LYS A 404 -0.58 11.37 -16.87
CA LYS A 404 -1.59 12.11 -16.12
C LYS A 404 -3.00 11.93 -16.71
N THR A 405 -3.13 11.97 -18.04
CA THR A 405 -4.43 11.70 -18.70
C THR A 405 -4.92 10.28 -18.40
N PHE A 406 -4.04 9.28 -18.40
CA PHE A 406 -4.40 7.90 -18.03
C PHE A 406 -4.91 7.84 -16.59
N ILE A 407 -4.18 8.41 -15.63
CA ILE A 407 -4.56 8.40 -14.22
C ILE A 407 -5.91 9.07 -14.01
N GLN A 408 -6.14 10.24 -14.61
CA GLN A 408 -7.42 10.96 -14.51
C GLN A 408 -8.61 10.15 -15.01
N ASN A 409 -8.49 9.58 -16.21
CA ASN A 409 -9.56 8.79 -16.79
C ASN A 409 -9.77 7.47 -16.01
N ARG A 410 -8.68 6.84 -15.54
CA ARG A 410 -8.74 5.62 -14.73
C ARG A 410 -9.43 5.89 -13.40
N LEU A 411 -9.04 6.96 -12.69
CA LEU A 411 -9.67 7.37 -11.43
C LEU A 411 -11.18 7.55 -11.59
N SER A 412 -11.57 8.35 -12.59
CA SER A 412 -12.99 8.59 -12.89
C SER A 412 -13.75 7.30 -13.20
N SER A 413 -13.12 6.36 -13.91
CA SER A 413 -13.72 5.06 -14.22
C SER A 413 -13.85 4.17 -12.98
N VAL A 414 -12.80 4.04 -12.17
CA VAL A 414 -12.80 3.20 -10.98
C VAL A 414 -13.79 3.73 -9.94
N GLU A 415 -13.85 5.05 -9.70
CA GLU A 415 -14.84 5.66 -8.80
C GLU A 415 -16.28 5.37 -9.25
N SER A 416 -16.55 5.47 -10.55
CA SER A 416 -17.86 5.13 -11.13
C SER A 416 -18.20 3.66 -10.99
N GLN A 417 -17.22 2.76 -11.22
CA GLN A 417 -17.40 1.32 -11.04
C GLN A 417 -17.68 0.98 -9.57
N LEU A 418 -16.90 1.53 -8.63
CA LEU A 418 -17.11 1.34 -7.19
C LEU A 418 -18.49 1.78 -6.74
N GLN A 419 -19.03 2.89 -7.23
CA GLN A 419 -20.41 3.32 -6.93
C GLN A 419 -21.47 2.28 -7.32
N ASN A 420 -21.23 1.51 -8.39
CA ASN A 420 -22.13 0.44 -8.80
C ASN A 420 -22.04 -0.80 -7.91
N TYR A 421 -20.90 -1.03 -7.26
CA TYR A 421 -20.67 -2.17 -6.35
C TYR A 421 -20.94 -1.85 -4.87
N ALA A 422 -20.83 -0.58 -4.45
CA ALA A 422 -20.95 -0.14 -3.05
C ALA A 422 -22.38 -0.18 -2.47
N VAL A 423 -23.36 -0.69 -3.20
CA VAL A 423 -24.77 -0.71 -2.76
C VAL A 423 -25.06 -1.79 -1.69
N GLU A 424 -24.14 -2.73 -1.40
CA GLU A 424 -24.48 -3.87 -0.52
C GLU A 424 -23.61 -4.16 0.74
N ASN A 425 -22.34 -3.71 0.90
CA ASN A 425 -21.46 -4.25 1.97
C ASN A 425 -20.56 -3.28 2.78
N TYR A 426 -20.66 -1.95 2.63
CA TYR A 426 -19.82 -1.02 3.41
C TYR A 426 -20.53 -0.56 4.69
N VAL A 427 -19.91 -0.79 5.86
CA VAL A 427 -20.36 -0.20 7.14
C VAL A 427 -19.56 1.09 7.34
N SER A 428 -20.14 2.24 6.97
CA SER A 428 -19.59 3.58 7.22
C SER A 428 -20.14 4.19 8.50
N GLY A 429 -19.49 5.24 9.02
CA GLY A 429 -20.00 6.03 10.14
C GLY A 429 -19.80 5.38 11.51
N ILE A 430 -18.85 4.46 11.62
CA ILE A 430 -18.39 3.86 12.88
C ILE A 430 -16.94 4.30 13.10
N TYR A 431 -16.62 4.75 14.31
CA TYR A 431 -15.31 5.35 14.60
C TYR A 431 -14.71 4.77 15.88
N LEU A 432 -13.39 4.57 15.88
CA LEU A 432 -12.61 4.43 17.11
C LEU A 432 -12.61 5.80 17.79
N ASN A 433 -13.37 5.91 18.88
CA ASN A 433 -13.74 7.19 19.46
C ASN A 433 -12.83 7.59 20.61
N GLU A 434 -12.55 6.67 21.55
CA GLU A 434 -11.74 6.94 22.73
C GLU A 434 -10.95 5.68 23.13
N ILE A 435 -9.72 5.85 23.61
CA ILE A 435 -8.85 4.74 24.03
C ILE A 435 -8.14 5.10 25.34
N MET A 436 -8.02 4.13 26.25
CA MET A 436 -7.21 4.22 27.48
C MET A 436 -6.32 2.99 27.61
N ALA A 437 -5.00 3.21 27.68
CA ALA A 437 -3.96 2.17 27.66
C ALA A 437 -3.25 1.91 29.01
N ASP A 438 -3.75 2.53 30.09
CA ASP A 438 -3.37 2.23 31.49
C ASP A 438 -4.53 2.66 32.40
N ASN A 439 -5.55 1.81 32.50
CA ASN A 439 -6.72 2.05 33.34
C ASN A 439 -6.44 1.58 34.78
N GLN A 440 -6.50 2.48 35.77
CA GLN A 440 -6.28 2.10 37.19
C GLN A 440 -7.49 2.35 38.06
N PHE A 441 -8.29 3.38 37.74
CA PHE A 441 -9.44 3.79 38.54
C PHE A 441 -10.65 4.25 37.72
N THR A 442 -10.50 4.50 36.42
CA THR A 442 -11.51 5.18 35.60
C THR A 442 -12.81 4.39 35.49
N ILE A 443 -12.73 3.14 35.03
CA ILE A 443 -13.89 2.25 34.92
C ILE A 443 -13.44 0.80 35.11
N ALA A 444 -14.21 0.01 35.86
CA ALA A 444 -13.95 -1.42 36.00
C ALA A 444 -14.84 -2.22 35.04
N ASP A 445 -14.33 -3.34 34.54
CA ASP A 445 -15.07 -4.31 33.75
C ASP A 445 -16.08 -5.12 34.60
N GLU A 446 -16.79 -6.06 33.96
CA GLU A 446 -17.77 -6.92 34.63
C GLU A 446 -17.20 -7.78 35.76
N ASN A 447 -15.89 -8.05 35.75
CA ASN A 447 -15.17 -8.84 36.75
C ASN A 447 -14.60 -7.96 37.88
N GLY A 448 -14.69 -6.64 37.73
CA GLY A 448 -14.16 -5.66 38.67
C GLY A 448 -12.68 -5.36 38.46
N GLU A 449 -12.13 -5.71 37.28
CA GLU A 449 -10.76 -5.41 36.90
C GLU A 449 -10.70 -4.10 36.09
N TYR A 450 -9.56 -3.42 36.14
CA TYR A 450 -9.34 -2.16 35.43
C TYR A 450 -8.54 -2.44 34.16
N SER A 451 -9.15 -3.16 33.22
CA SER A 451 -8.56 -3.46 31.92
C SER A 451 -8.43 -2.19 31.07
N ASP A 452 -7.43 -2.16 30.18
CA ASP A 452 -7.37 -1.18 29.10
C ASP A 452 -8.64 -1.27 28.25
N TRP A 453 -8.99 -0.20 27.54
CA TRP A 453 -10.22 -0.19 26.77
C TRP A 453 -10.19 0.69 25.52
N ILE A 454 -11.03 0.29 24.57
CA ILE A 454 -11.25 0.94 23.28
C ILE A 454 -12.76 1.19 23.16
N GLU A 455 -13.15 2.42 22.89
CA GLU A 455 -14.54 2.80 22.64
C GLU A 455 -14.79 3.03 21.15
N ILE A 456 -15.95 2.55 20.69
CA ILE A 456 -16.43 2.70 19.33
C ILE A 456 -17.71 3.53 19.34
N TYR A 457 -17.77 4.56 18.49
CA TYR A 457 -18.93 5.43 18.32
C TYR A 457 -19.65 5.15 17.00
N ASN A 458 -20.99 5.09 17.05
CA ASN A 458 -21.85 5.02 15.86
C ASN A 458 -22.45 6.40 15.51
N ALA A 459 -21.88 7.06 14.51
CA ALA A 459 -22.35 8.37 14.03
C ALA A 459 -23.61 8.30 13.15
N ASN A 460 -24.10 7.11 12.81
CA ASN A 460 -25.26 6.94 11.94
C ASN A 460 -26.57 7.18 12.69
N GLU A 461 -27.60 7.58 11.93
CA GLU A 461 -29.00 7.70 12.39
C GLU A 461 -29.71 6.34 12.61
N PHE A 462 -28.99 5.23 12.41
CA PHE A 462 -29.48 3.86 12.52
C PHE A 462 -28.48 2.99 13.28
N SER A 463 -28.97 1.89 13.85
CA SER A 463 -28.12 0.95 14.57
C SER A 463 -27.23 0.13 13.64
N VAL A 464 -26.03 -0.18 14.11
CA VAL A 464 -25.01 -0.91 13.35
C VAL A 464 -24.58 -2.16 14.12
N ASN A 465 -24.66 -3.31 13.44
CA ASN A 465 -24.20 -4.57 13.98
C ASN A 465 -22.75 -4.85 13.58
N LEU A 466 -21.89 -5.11 14.55
CA LEU A 466 -20.46 -5.32 14.36
C LEU A 466 -20.07 -6.79 14.14
N ALA A 467 -21.03 -7.73 14.10
CA ALA A 467 -20.73 -9.16 14.01
C ALA A 467 -19.77 -9.49 12.86
N GLY A 468 -18.64 -10.09 13.22
CA GLY A 468 -17.63 -10.57 12.28
C GLY A 468 -16.60 -9.54 11.84
N LEU A 469 -16.74 -8.25 12.22
CA LEU A 469 -15.68 -7.25 12.08
C LEU A 469 -14.46 -7.65 12.92
N PHE A 470 -13.32 -6.98 12.72
CA PHE A 470 -12.11 -7.24 13.51
C PHE A 470 -11.55 -5.99 14.19
N LEU A 471 -10.87 -6.17 15.31
CA LEU A 471 -10.08 -5.17 16.02
C LEU A 471 -8.64 -5.67 16.13
N SER A 472 -7.66 -4.78 15.90
CA SER A 472 -6.24 -5.13 16.02
C SER A 472 -5.40 -3.93 16.42
N ASP A 473 -4.34 -4.19 17.19
CA ASP A 473 -3.23 -3.30 17.55
C ASP A 473 -2.00 -3.45 16.61
N ASP A 474 -2.06 -4.35 15.63
CA ASP A 474 -0.94 -4.71 14.76
C ASP A 474 -1.36 -4.70 13.28
N THR A 475 -0.79 -3.79 12.50
CA THR A 475 -1.08 -3.65 11.06
C THR A 475 -0.71 -4.89 10.23
N ARG A 476 0.15 -5.77 10.77
CA ARG A 476 0.54 -7.02 10.11
C ARG A 476 -0.48 -8.14 10.30
N TYR A 477 -1.33 -8.02 11.32
CA TYR A 477 -2.37 -8.99 11.68
C TYR A 477 -3.70 -8.25 11.91
N PRO A 478 -4.32 -7.71 10.86
CA PRO A 478 -5.59 -6.96 10.95
C PRO A 478 -6.79 -7.77 11.47
N ASP A 479 -6.65 -9.09 11.59
CA ASP A 479 -7.68 -10.05 12.01
C ASP A 479 -7.49 -10.58 13.44
N LYS A 480 -6.74 -9.88 14.31
CA LYS A 480 -6.40 -10.35 15.66
C LYS A 480 -7.60 -10.74 16.52
N TRP A 481 -8.60 -9.88 16.64
CA TRP A 481 -9.78 -10.15 17.46
C TRP A 481 -11.07 -9.89 16.69
N GLN A 482 -11.98 -10.87 16.66
CA GLN A 482 -13.23 -10.77 15.91
C GLN A 482 -14.39 -10.35 16.82
N PHE A 483 -15.17 -9.35 16.39
CA PHE A 483 -16.36 -8.91 17.13
C PHE A 483 -17.42 -10.01 17.21
N PRO A 484 -18.01 -10.23 18.40
CA PRO A 484 -19.18 -11.09 18.55
C PRO A 484 -20.40 -10.44 17.88
N ASN A 485 -21.55 -11.12 17.96
CA ASN A 485 -22.81 -10.51 17.55
C ASN A 485 -23.25 -9.40 18.54
N VAL A 486 -22.81 -8.18 18.29
CA VAL A 486 -23.11 -6.96 19.05
C VAL A 486 -23.61 -5.86 18.12
N THR A 487 -24.52 -5.03 18.63
CA THR A 487 -25.10 -3.90 17.91
C THR A 487 -24.88 -2.62 18.72
N ILE A 488 -24.43 -1.57 18.06
CA ILE A 488 -24.39 -0.20 18.60
C ILE A 488 -25.63 0.53 18.08
N GLU A 489 -26.44 1.11 18.96
CA GLU A 489 -27.60 1.90 18.54
C GLU A 489 -27.16 3.22 17.86
N SER A 490 -28.11 3.89 17.22
CA SER A 490 -27.87 5.22 16.60
C SER A 490 -27.31 6.20 17.63
N HIS A 491 -26.20 6.87 17.31
CA HIS A 491 -25.49 7.81 18.18
C HIS A 491 -25.03 7.25 19.54
N ASP A 492 -24.87 5.94 19.65
CA ASP A 492 -24.45 5.26 20.89
C ASP A 492 -22.98 4.82 20.83
N PHE A 493 -22.46 4.36 21.97
CA PHE A 493 -21.07 3.99 22.19
C PHE A 493 -20.93 2.53 22.65
N LEU A 494 -19.79 1.90 22.38
CA LEU A 494 -19.49 0.54 22.82
C LEU A 494 -18.04 0.42 23.28
N ILE A 495 -17.84 -0.06 24.50
CA ILE A 495 -16.52 -0.39 25.07
C ILE A 495 -16.13 -1.83 24.73
N ILE A 496 -14.87 -1.98 24.32
CA ILE A 496 -14.15 -3.24 24.19
C ILE A 496 -12.98 -3.22 25.18
N TRP A 497 -12.89 -4.24 26.03
CA TRP A 497 -11.82 -4.39 27.01
C TRP A 497 -10.58 -5.00 26.36
N ALA A 498 -9.50 -4.24 26.24
CA ALA A 498 -8.21 -4.70 25.74
C ALA A 498 -7.43 -5.41 26.85
N SER A 499 -7.95 -6.56 27.29
CA SER A 499 -7.44 -7.30 28.46
C SER A 499 -6.26 -8.22 28.11
N GLY A 500 -6.10 -8.62 26.85
CA GLY A 500 -5.16 -9.67 26.45
C GLY A 500 -5.67 -11.08 26.66
N ASP A 501 -6.94 -11.25 27.10
CA ASP A 501 -7.57 -12.54 27.35
C ASP A 501 -9.04 -12.52 26.89
N ASP A 502 -9.34 -13.11 25.74
CA ASP A 502 -10.69 -13.17 25.18
C ASP A 502 -11.58 -14.27 25.80
N ASP A 503 -11.07 -15.03 26.77
CA ASP A 503 -11.87 -15.95 27.59
C ASP A 503 -12.65 -15.23 28.72
N ASP A 504 -12.31 -13.97 29.03
CA ASP A 504 -12.91 -13.22 30.15
C ASP A 504 -14.30 -12.63 29.84
N GLY A 505 -14.68 -12.57 28.56
CA GLY A 505 -16.00 -12.11 28.15
C GLY A 505 -16.09 -11.83 26.65
N ASN A 506 -17.30 -11.75 26.12
CA ASN A 506 -17.51 -11.55 24.68
C ASN A 506 -16.99 -10.21 24.14
N LEU A 507 -16.71 -9.23 25.01
CA LEU A 507 -16.16 -7.92 24.64
C LEU A 507 -14.74 -7.72 25.19
N HIS A 508 -14.04 -8.80 25.54
CA HIS A 508 -12.63 -8.80 25.88
C HIS A 508 -11.81 -9.21 24.65
N SER A 509 -10.84 -8.38 24.26
CA SER A 509 -9.93 -8.69 23.16
C SER A 509 -8.74 -9.53 23.61
N ASN A 510 -8.19 -10.30 22.67
CA ASN A 510 -7.02 -11.16 22.89
C ASN A 510 -5.68 -10.38 22.88
N PHE A 511 -5.73 -9.06 22.97
CA PHE A 511 -4.56 -8.19 23.07
C PHE A 511 -4.78 -7.10 24.12
N SER A 512 -3.70 -6.54 24.63
CA SER A 512 -3.70 -5.41 25.57
C SER A 512 -3.02 -4.21 24.94
N LEU A 513 -3.22 -3.03 25.52
CA LEU A 513 -2.68 -1.80 24.97
C LEU A 513 -1.33 -1.43 25.62
N SER A 514 -0.48 -0.78 24.85
CA SER A 514 0.82 -0.26 25.30
C SER A 514 0.71 1.20 25.74
N GLN A 515 0.95 1.48 27.03
CA GLN A 515 1.08 2.86 27.54
C GLN A 515 2.09 3.74 26.77
N ASN A 516 3.02 3.17 25.99
CA ASN A 516 4.00 3.93 25.20
C ASN A 516 3.46 4.47 23.87
N GLY A 517 2.21 4.13 23.51
CA GLY A 517 1.58 4.50 22.25
C GLY A 517 1.76 3.42 21.17
N GLU A 518 0.68 3.13 20.45
CA GLU A 518 0.68 2.18 19.33
C GLU A 518 -0.48 2.43 18.36
N PHE A 519 -0.61 1.56 17.36
CA PHE A 519 -1.70 1.54 16.39
C PHE A 519 -2.93 0.83 16.97
N VAL A 520 -4.13 1.29 16.62
CA VAL A 520 -5.38 0.51 16.78
C VAL A 520 -6.22 0.68 15.52
N GLY A 521 -6.73 -0.42 14.98
CA GLY A 521 -7.57 -0.45 13.79
C GLY A 521 -8.83 -1.28 13.99
N LEU A 522 -9.95 -0.75 13.48
CA LEU A 522 -11.22 -1.44 13.30
C LEU A 522 -11.34 -1.84 11.84
N PHE A 523 -11.53 -3.13 11.57
CA PHE A 523 -11.50 -3.69 10.22
C PHE A 523 -12.83 -4.33 9.85
N ASN A 524 -13.09 -4.38 8.54
CA ASN A 524 -14.25 -5.03 7.96
C ASN A 524 -14.31 -6.54 8.26
N LYS A 525 -15.39 -7.21 7.86
CA LYS A 525 -15.63 -8.63 8.19
C LYS A 525 -14.60 -9.62 7.64
N ASN A 526 -13.72 -9.14 6.76
CA ASN A 526 -12.69 -9.95 6.14
C ASN A 526 -11.31 -9.70 6.77
N GLY A 527 -11.23 -8.80 7.76
CA GLY A 527 -9.99 -8.48 8.47
C GLY A 527 -8.94 -7.88 7.55
N VAL A 528 -9.33 -7.08 6.55
CA VAL A 528 -8.38 -6.50 5.58
C VAL A 528 -8.45 -4.99 5.54
N VAL A 529 -9.66 -4.43 5.51
CA VAL A 529 -9.81 -2.99 5.32
C VAL A 529 -10.20 -2.34 6.61
N ALA A 530 -9.41 -1.36 7.02
CA ALA A 530 -9.74 -0.47 8.11
C ALA A 530 -11.04 0.29 7.78
N ILE A 531 -12.07 0.05 8.58
CA ILE A 531 -13.25 0.91 8.69
C ILE A 531 -12.85 2.22 9.36
N ASP A 532 -12.03 2.13 10.41
CA ASP A 532 -11.40 3.27 11.06
C ASP A 532 -10.07 2.84 11.70
N SER A 533 -9.15 3.79 11.90
CA SER A 533 -7.91 3.53 12.61
C SER A 533 -7.37 4.79 13.27
N LEU A 534 -6.56 4.60 14.31
CA LEU A 534 -5.81 5.69 14.95
C LEU A 534 -4.47 5.20 15.48
N HIS A 535 -3.56 6.15 15.70
CA HIS A 535 -2.35 5.94 16.50
C HIS A 535 -2.42 6.90 17.69
N TYR A 536 -2.24 6.37 18.90
CA TYR A 536 -2.20 7.19 20.11
C TYR A 536 -0.76 7.36 20.62
N PRO A 537 -0.41 8.51 21.22
CA PRO A 537 0.93 8.75 21.76
C PRO A 537 1.14 8.00 23.08
N GLN A 538 2.29 8.16 23.73
CA GLN A 538 2.46 7.72 25.11
C GLN A 538 1.40 8.36 26.02
N LEU A 539 0.71 7.54 26.80
CA LEU A 539 -0.32 7.96 27.77
C LEU A 539 0.13 7.68 29.20
N GLY A 540 -0.39 8.46 30.14
CA GLY A 540 -0.26 8.19 31.58
C GLY A 540 -1.44 7.37 32.09
N ALA A 541 -1.33 6.88 33.33
CA ALA A 541 -2.42 6.22 34.03
C ALA A 541 -3.69 7.10 34.04
N ASP A 542 -4.83 6.48 33.72
CA ASP A 542 -6.17 7.09 33.66
C ASP A 542 -6.25 8.31 32.73
N VAL A 543 -5.44 8.31 31.67
CA VAL A 543 -5.49 9.32 30.60
C VAL A 543 -5.94 8.65 29.32
N SER A 544 -7.02 9.18 28.73
CA SER A 544 -7.52 8.71 27.44
C SER A 544 -7.12 9.61 26.27
N TYR A 545 -7.15 9.02 25.08
CA TYR A 545 -6.91 9.66 23.80
C TYR A 545 -8.07 9.36 22.87
N GLY A 546 -8.63 10.36 22.22
CA GLY A 546 -9.87 10.18 21.47
C GLY A 546 -10.18 11.30 20.50
N ARG A 547 -11.25 11.09 19.73
CA ARG A 547 -11.80 12.03 18.76
C ARG A 547 -12.61 13.09 19.50
N ASN A 548 -12.33 14.36 19.28
CA ASN A 548 -13.13 15.46 19.82
C ASN A 548 -13.30 16.55 18.75
N PRO A 549 -14.49 16.74 18.18
CA PRO A 549 -15.75 16.04 18.51
C PRO A 549 -15.81 14.53 18.19
N ASP A 550 -16.79 13.80 18.71
CA ASP A 550 -17.01 12.37 18.43
C ASP A 550 -17.06 12.08 16.93
N GLY A 551 -16.39 11.01 16.51
CA GLY A 551 -16.31 10.62 15.09
C GLY A 551 -15.65 11.65 14.15
N SER A 552 -15.09 12.73 14.69
CA SER A 552 -14.35 13.73 13.90
C SER A 552 -12.94 13.26 13.57
N THR A 553 -12.28 13.91 12.61
CA THR A 553 -10.88 13.64 12.28
C THR A 553 -9.86 14.21 13.28
N THR A 554 -10.32 14.94 14.31
CA THR A 554 -9.46 15.57 15.32
C THR A 554 -9.23 14.61 16.47
N LEU A 555 -8.00 14.09 16.59
CA LEU A 555 -7.57 13.23 17.69
C LEU A 555 -6.73 14.03 18.70
N GLN A 556 -7.02 13.87 19.99
CA GLN A 556 -6.30 14.53 21.07
C GLN A 556 -6.38 13.74 22.37
N GLN A 557 -5.46 14.04 23.29
CA GLN A 557 -5.61 13.62 24.68
C GLN A 557 -6.83 14.34 25.26
N LEU A 558 -7.75 13.59 25.87
CA LEU A 558 -8.96 14.16 26.44
C LEU A 558 -8.68 14.71 27.84
N GLU A 559 -9.33 15.83 28.18
CA GLU A 559 -9.22 16.43 29.53
C GLU A 559 -9.98 15.60 30.57
N ILE A 560 -11.05 14.94 30.14
CA ILE A 560 -11.90 14.05 30.93
C ILE A 560 -12.12 12.79 30.09
N SER A 561 -11.88 11.62 30.68
CA SER A 561 -12.23 10.36 30.02
C SER A 561 -13.73 10.10 30.10
N THR A 562 -14.32 9.65 29.01
CA THR A 562 -15.78 9.61 28.81
C THR A 562 -16.30 8.23 28.40
N PRO A 563 -15.98 7.15 29.15
CA PRO A 563 -16.42 5.81 28.79
C PRO A 563 -17.96 5.71 28.70
N ASN A 564 -18.46 5.19 27.57
CA ASN A 564 -19.86 5.13 27.17
C ASN A 564 -20.54 6.50 27.05
N ALA A 565 -19.80 7.56 26.75
CA ALA A 565 -20.32 8.92 26.63
C ALA A 565 -19.58 9.74 25.57
N SER A 566 -20.15 10.88 25.21
CA SER A 566 -19.59 11.78 24.22
C SER A 566 -18.28 12.44 24.68
N ASN A 567 -17.24 12.41 23.83
CA ASN A 567 -15.97 13.11 24.01
C ASN A 567 -16.06 14.62 23.77
N ASN A 568 -17.21 15.10 23.28
CA ASN A 568 -17.44 16.51 23.07
C ASN A 568 -17.36 17.15 24.45
N ASN A 569 -16.23 17.77 24.78
CA ASN A 569 -16.02 18.55 26.01
C ASN A 569 -17.05 19.69 26.02
N ILE A 570 -18.26 19.37 26.47
CA ILE A 570 -19.36 20.30 26.55
C ILE A 570 -19.05 21.21 27.74
N LEU A 571 -18.40 22.33 27.44
CA LEU A 571 -18.32 23.44 28.37
C LEU A 571 -19.72 24.02 28.47
N LEU A 572 -20.40 23.77 29.60
CA LEU A 572 -21.70 24.37 29.88
C LEU A 572 -21.59 25.89 29.69
N GLY A 573 -22.50 26.45 28.90
CA GLY A 573 -22.53 27.85 28.50
C GLY A 573 -21.77 28.21 27.22
N ASP A 574 -20.96 27.32 26.64
CA ASP A 574 -20.26 27.51 25.36
C ASP A 574 -21.02 26.82 24.23
N VAL A 575 -21.96 27.55 23.64
CA VAL A 575 -22.92 27.02 22.65
C VAL A 575 -22.32 27.04 21.24
N ASP A 576 -21.34 27.90 20.97
CA ASP A 576 -20.65 27.95 19.69
C ASP A 576 -19.40 27.04 19.61
N GLY A 577 -18.96 26.49 20.74
CA GLY A 577 -17.88 25.50 20.85
C GLY A 577 -16.49 26.09 20.65
N ASN A 578 -16.31 27.39 20.94
CA ASN A 578 -15.04 28.08 20.74
C ASN A 578 -14.09 28.00 21.96
N GLY A 579 -14.54 27.40 23.06
CA GLY A 579 -13.82 27.26 24.32
C GLY A 579 -13.98 28.44 25.30
N GLU A 580 -14.81 29.44 24.98
CA GLU A 580 -15.05 30.64 25.80
C GLU A 580 -16.55 30.92 25.97
N ILE A 581 -17.03 30.95 27.22
CA ILE A 581 -18.41 31.33 27.54
C ILE A 581 -18.60 32.85 27.38
N GLN A 582 -19.41 33.27 26.41
CA GLN A 582 -19.60 34.67 26.05
C GLN A 582 -21.08 35.06 25.88
N ALA A 583 -21.33 36.37 25.72
CA ALA A 583 -22.70 36.86 25.44
C ALA A 583 -23.24 36.36 24.09
N PHE A 584 -22.36 35.90 23.19
CA PHE A 584 -22.76 35.32 21.92
C PHE A 584 -23.45 33.96 22.10
N ASP A 585 -23.01 33.13 23.04
CA ASP A 585 -23.62 31.84 23.38
C ASP A 585 -25.04 31.99 23.91
N ALA A 586 -25.25 32.98 24.78
CA ALA A 586 -26.59 33.37 25.22
C ALA A 586 -27.48 33.80 24.04
N SER A 587 -26.90 34.43 23.02
CA SER A 587 -27.66 34.84 21.82
C SER A 587 -28.06 33.65 20.96
N LEU A 588 -27.22 32.61 20.86
CA LEU A 588 -27.55 31.36 20.17
C LEU A 588 -28.65 30.61 20.92
N THR A 589 -28.53 30.57 22.26
CA THR A 589 -29.53 30.00 23.17
C THR A 589 -30.92 30.61 22.96
N ILE A 590 -30.99 31.94 22.92
CA ILE A 590 -32.25 32.66 22.66
C ILE A 590 -32.78 32.36 21.25
N GLN A 591 -31.94 32.46 20.22
CA GLN A 591 -32.35 32.22 18.83
C GLN A 591 -32.93 30.81 18.63
N TYR A 592 -32.33 29.79 19.23
CA TYR A 592 -32.86 28.43 19.23
C TYR A 592 -34.19 28.34 19.99
N SER A 593 -34.29 28.90 21.20
CA SER A 593 -35.50 28.81 22.04
C SER A 593 -36.77 29.38 21.37
N ILE A 594 -36.60 30.26 20.38
CA ILE A 594 -37.70 30.85 19.59
C ILE A 594 -37.79 30.28 18.16
N GLY A 595 -37.01 29.24 17.84
CA GLY A 595 -37.06 28.51 16.57
C GLY A 595 -36.47 29.26 15.37
N LEU A 596 -35.56 30.22 15.59
CA LEU A 596 -34.88 30.93 14.49
C LEU A 596 -33.73 30.13 13.88
N ILE A 597 -33.08 29.27 14.67
CA ILE A 597 -31.95 28.43 14.25
C ILE A 597 -32.15 27.00 14.75
N ASN A 598 -31.49 26.05 14.09
CA ASN A 598 -31.31 24.69 14.58
C ASN A 598 -29.89 24.54 15.13
N LEU A 599 -29.73 23.75 16.19
CA LEU A 599 -28.46 23.44 16.83
C LEU A 599 -28.29 21.92 16.94
N ALA A 600 -27.05 21.44 16.96
CA ALA A 600 -26.72 20.03 17.23
C ALA A 600 -27.02 19.64 18.69
N GLU A 601 -27.14 18.35 19.00
CA GLU A 601 -27.46 17.87 20.37
C GLU A 601 -26.42 18.28 21.41
N TRP A 602 -25.14 18.26 21.08
CA TRP A 602 -24.09 18.72 22.01
C TRP A 602 -24.22 20.22 22.32
N GLN A 603 -24.66 21.05 21.38
CA GLN A 603 -24.87 22.49 21.59
C GLN A 603 -26.10 22.75 22.47
N LYS A 604 -27.12 21.90 22.37
CA LYS A 604 -28.29 21.95 23.26
C LYS A 604 -27.89 21.55 24.67
N THR A 605 -27.04 20.54 24.80
CA THR A 605 -26.48 20.10 26.08
C THR A 605 -25.58 21.19 26.68
N ALA A 606 -24.77 21.87 25.87
CA ALA A 606 -23.95 23.01 26.30
C ALA A 606 -24.79 24.20 26.77
N GLY A 607 -25.89 24.48 26.08
CA GLY A 607 -26.76 25.61 26.40
C GLY A 607 -27.83 25.32 27.47
N ASP A 608 -28.04 24.09 27.90
CA ASP A 608 -28.98 23.70 28.99
C ASP A 608 -28.28 23.80 30.35
N VAL A 609 -27.85 25.01 30.70
CA VAL A 609 -26.95 25.24 31.85
C VAL A 609 -27.64 25.05 33.20
N ASP A 610 -28.97 24.95 33.26
CA ASP A 610 -29.70 24.62 34.50
C ASP A 610 -30.07 23.12 34.63
N ASP A 611 -29.64 22.28 33.68
CA ASP A 611 -29.84 20.83 33.64
C ASP A 611 -31.33 20.40 33.76
N ASN A 612 -32.24 21.20 33.19
CA ASN A 612 -33.67 20.89 33.23
C ASN A 612 -34.15 20.03 32.03
N GLY A 613 -33.26 19.74 31.08
CA GLY A 613 -33.52 18.99 29.86
C GLY A 613 -34.11 19.82 28.73
N MET A 614 -34.13 21.16 28.85
CA MET A 614 -34.71 22.07 27.85
C MET A 614 -34.00 23.41 27.81
N MET A 615 -33.26 23.64 26.72
CA MET A 615 -32.61 24.91 26.43
C MET A 615 -33.61 26.05 26.15
N GLN A 616 -33.68 27.02 27.07
CA GLN A 616 -34.68 28.09 27.11
C GLN A 616 -34.05 29.48 27.33
N ALA A 617 -34.89 30.52 27.31
CA ALA A 617 -34.45 31.88 27.60
C ALA A 617 -33.89 32.06 29.03
N PHE A 618 -34.20 31.14 29.95
CA PHE A 618 -33.66 31.15 31.30
C PHE A 618 -32.17 30.78 31.31
N ASP A 619 -31.78 29.76 30.54
CA ASP A 619 -30.37 29.36 30.39
C ASP A 619 -29.52 30.49 29.80
N ALA A 620 -30.04 31.18 28.79
CA ALA A 620 -29.38 32.36 28.23
C ALA A 620 -29.14 33.45 29.29
N SER A 621 -30.04 33.57 30.28
CA SER A 621 -29.89 34.52 31.38
C SER A 621 -28.84 34.08 32.40
N LEU A 622 -28.65 32.78 32.61
CA LEU A 622 -27.61 32.22 33.45
C LEU A 622 -26.24 32.37 32.78
N ILE A 623 -26.13 32.07 31.49
CA ILE A 623 -24.93 32.32 30.68
C ILE A 623 -24.49 33.78 30.78
N LEU A 624 -25.43 34.74 30.62
CA LEU A 624 -25.11 36.16 30.77
C LEU A 624 -24.69 36.55 32.20
N GLN A 625 -25.27 35.94 33.23
CA GLN A 625 -24.86 36.16 34.63
C GLN A 625 -23.44 35.65 34.89
N TYR A 626 -23.09 34.49 34.34
CA TYR A 626 -21.73 33.94 34.41
C TYR A 626 -20.72 34.84 33.70
N VAL A 627 -21.02 35.28 32.47
CA VAL A 627 -20.15 36.17 31.67
C VAL A 627 -19.81 37.48 32.39
N ILE A 628 -20.72 38.03 33.19
CA ILE A 628 -20.49 39.27 33.96
C ILE A 628 -19.93 39.01 35.37
N GLY A 629 -19.67 37.76 35.76
CA GLY A 629 -19.18 37.36 37.08
C GLY A 629 -20.21 37.58 38.20
N PHE A 630 -21.50 37.46 37.90
CA PHE A 630 -22.56 37.48 38.90
C PHE A 630 -22.75 36.10 39.56
N ILE A 631 -22.46 35.03 38.82
CA ILE A 631 -22.32 33.65 39.28
C ILE A 631 -20.96 33.11 38.79
N ASP A 632 -20.37 32.21 39.57
CA ASP A 632 -19.03 31.65 39.31
C ASP A 632 -19.07 30.22 38.73
N GLU A 633 -20.26 29.62 38.69
CA GLU A 633 -20.58 28.29 38.17
C GLU A 633 -22.07 28.27 37.73
N PHE A 634 -22.47 27.26 36.96
CA PHE A 634 -23.84 27.07 36.49
C PHE A 634 -24.67 26.21 37.45
#